data_AF-A0A536NB64-F1
#
_entry.id   AF-A0A536NB64-F1
#
_cell.length_a   1.000
_cell.length_b   1.000
_cell.length_c   1.000
_cell.angle_alpha   90.00
_cell.angle_beta   90.00
_cell.angle_gamma   90.00
#
_symmetry.space_group_name_H-M   'P 1'
#
loop_
_entity.id
_entity.type
_entity.pdbx_description
1 polymer ?
#
loop_
_entity_poly.entity_id
_entity_poly.type
_entity_poly.pdbx_seq_one_letter_code
_entity_poly.pdbx_strand_id
1 'polypeptide(L)'
;MKPLNVAFVWHMHQPYYKDDLTSTYLLPWVRLRCAKDYLKMPALLDGYPKVRATFNLVPSLLAQIEDYGKEGSVDLFLNLSSRDAGELSAEEQTFLLRWMRESPRALRVQQSPRYLELASRSLDQQFSTQEIRDLQVWFNLAWCDPVSVDSDPRLSELKRKDRDFTERDKEPLFEAQAEVMTKVIPKYRELADRGQAELTFSPYYHPILPLLCHVDAARTANPQIKLPERHFSHREDAERQIELGQGLFERLIGRRPGGMWPSEMAVGESVAGLAVRAGIDWMISDEEVLARSIDAHIWRDPEGRVNVPAQLYRPYRIDREGQSVAMVFRDSSLSNLIGFDYQRMSSTDAARDLMARLRRIREQQNDDDYLAVIALDGENAWEFYPRDGHDFLNALYGELEAAAPDIVTTTVGDFLKEHPPQQQLHRLHTGSWIGASLDTWIGDPDHNTAWDLLADTRTWLEEQSRQRPHESGQAMNAWREILITEGSDWFWWFSRKHDSGMDQIWDNQFRLHLRNVYKVMGQRAPARLFQPILQKAPTPERGLPQAEIRPASRKDAAWSKAGFYQVGSGFGALHRPAGVVERVFYGNDAERLYVRIDTPRSAADLAAQNITLWLYCSGLTSPDGQKGSIDLPLPPAAAAEFGFEPAYVIRIEPRASGGGHVTLARVGDPPQRALPESEWDAQDPFFLSVPFAQLGRGAGDPVELALIVSRDGHDIEQVPPNGSMGLRVPGVSTVVEAEHGKPLKVLVAAAELAPFAKMGGIADVAASLSKELRRLGHDVRAVLPRYRQIDIAQHGLVPVVRGLQVPLGTQPVEATIYEGRINDMPVYFVDCPPLFDRDSMYGFGDDDARFIFFARALLEMLGPLDFRPDVIHLHDWQGALVPNLLDRLYADGPLSDVATALTIHNLSAQGVYGFGALTLAGLEKWGLMRVGIPGLDDVVNLLGRGIHFADVVNTVSERYAAEIQRPEFGEGLDEVLRANVHKLYGIVNGIDYEQFDPGRDPYIPHHYSATAPEAKALDRAELRTELGLERVDRPLCAIVSRFYDVKGLDLVEQALPAILGLGLQIVVIGTGDRRYEDLFRRVASEKPGTVAAVIGFDPALAQRIYAGADMLWMPSRFEPCGLAQLIALRYGTVPIVRATGGLADTIKDYDPVASMGNGFSFEAYDPWQFFAAVVRAWETYRHHSVWSWLVRRAMSEDVSWSRSAQKYLQLYRSAIANHRERRGIAALEG
;
A
#
# COMPACT_ATOMS: atom_id res chain seq x y z
N MET A 1 -47.47 -14.46 -37.41
CA MET A 1 -46.60 -14.60 -36.23
C MET A 1 -46.92 -13.46 -35.29
N LYS A 2 -46.97 -13.73 -33.99
CA LYS A 2 -47.14 -12.69 -32.96
C LYS A 2 -45.99 -11.66 -33.01
N PRO A 3 -46.19 -10.44 -32.49
CA PRO A 3 -45.09 -9.50 -32.28
C PRO A 3 -44.09 -10.09 -31.28
N LEU A 4 -42.79 -9.87 -31.52
CA LEU A 4 -41.77 -10.11 -30.49
C LEU A 4 -41.68 -8.88 -29.60
N ASN A 5 -41.86 -9.07 -28.29
CA ASN A 5 -41.67 -8.00 -27.32
C ASN A 5 -40.20 -7.92 -26.92
N VAL A 6 -39.64 -6.72 -26.91
CA VAL A 6 -38.25 -6.46 -26.55
C VAL A 6 -38.20 -5.44 -25.41
N ALA A 7 -37.56 -5.78 -24.31
CA ALA A 7 -37.34 -4.86 -23.19
C ALA A 7 -35.86 -4.52 -23.08
N PHE A 8 -35.52 -3.27 -23.35
CA PHE A 8 -34.21 -2.73 -22.97
C PHE A 8 -34.24 -2.32 -21.51
N VAL A 9 -33.28 -2.77 -20.71
CA VAL A 9 -33.09 -2.38 -19.31
C VAL A 9 -31.70 -1.79 -19.15
N TRP A 10 -31.62 -0.47 -19.08
CA TRP A 10 -30.37 0.27 -18.96
C TRP A 10 -30.06 0.54 -17.48
N HIS A 11 -28.95 0.03 -16.99
CA HIS A 11 -28.52 0.23 -15.60
C HIS A 11 -27.61 1.45 -15.48
N MET A 12 -28.06 2.49 -14.79
CA MET A 12 -27.29 3.73 -14.59
C MET A 12 -26.67 3.72 -13.20
N HIS A 13 -25.34 3.57 -13.15
CA HIS A 13 -24.63 3.31 -11.90
C HIS A 13 -23.33 4.11 -11.78
N GLN A 14 -23.03 4.60 -10.57
CA GLN A 14 -21.69 5.01 -10.15
C GLN A 14 -21.47 4.62 -8.68
N PRO A 15 -20.22 4.29 -8.32
CA PRO A 15 -19.75 4.22 -6.94
C PRO A 15 -20.06 5.48 -6.14
N TYR A 16 -20.06 5.35 -4.81
CA TYR A 16 -20.15 6.50 -3.91
C TYR A 16 -18.77 7.12 -3.68
N TYR A 17 -18.53 8.32 -4.22
CA TYR A 17 -17.20 8.95 -4.26
C TYR A 17 -16.95 10.00 -3.17
N LYS A 18 -17.98 10.36 -2.39
CA LYS A 18 -17.92 11.47 -1.45
C LYS A 18 -17.31 11.02 -0.12
N ASP A 19 -16.35 11.79 0.39
CA ASP A 19 -15.97 11.73 1.80
C ASP A 19 -16.97 12.57 2.61
N ASP A 20 -17.81 11.90 3.39
CA ASP A 20 -18.89 12.54 4.16
C ASP A 20 -18.36 13.48 5.27
N LEU A 21 -17.11 13.36 5.69
CA LEU A 21 -16.51 14.26 6.69
C LEU A 21 -15.99 15.56 6.10
N THR A 22 -15.38 15.51 4.92
CA THR A 22 -14.80 16.69 4.24
C THR A 22 -15.75 17.29 3.20
N SER A 23 -16.86 16.61 2.90
CA SER A 23 -17.82 16.97 1.86
C SER A 23 -17.20 17.15 0.46
N THR A 24 -16.08 16.48 0.20
CA THR A 24 -15.36 16.56 -1.08
C THR A 24 -15.51 15.27 -1.86
N TYR A 25 -15.70 15.39 -3.19
CA TYR A 25 -15.70 14.25 -4.11
C TYR A 25 -14.29 13.99 -4.63
N LEU A 26 -13.77 12.78 -4.45
CA LEU A 26 -12.42 12.48 -4.89
C LEU A 26 -12.34 12.25 -6.41
N LEU A 27 -13.40 11.70 -7.00
CA LEU A 27 -13.45 11.32 -8.41
C LEU A 27 -14.63 12.02 -9.13
N PRO A 28 -14.46 12.39 -10.42
CA PRO A 28 -15.38 13.29 -11.11
C PRO A 28 -16.50 12.57 -11.87
N TRP A 29 -16.57 11.25 -11.79
CA TRP A 29 -17.28 10.42 -12.77
C TRP A 29 -18.79 10.65 -12.77
N VAL A 30 -19.40 10.96 -11.61
CA VAL A 30 -20.82 11.35 -11.55
C VAL A 30 -21.08 12.60 -12.41
N ARG A 31 -20.29 13.66 -12.23
CA ARG A 31 -20.42 14.90 -13.01
C ARG A 31 -20.16 14.67 -14.49
N LEU A 32 -19.05 14.01 -14.82
CA LEU A 32 -18.64 13.81 -16.22
C LEU A 32 -19.64 12.92 -16.98
N ARG A 33 -20.17 11.85 -16.35
CA ARG A 33 -21.22 11.03 -16.97
C ARG A 33 -22.56 11.76 -17.08
N CYS A 34 -22.87 12.69 -16.17
CA CYS A 34 -24.05 13.56 -16.31
C CYS A 34 -23.94 14.48 -17.53
N ALA A 35 -22.75 15.05 -17.80
CA ALA A 35 -22.49 15.88 -18.98
C ALA A 35 -22.60 15.11 -20.32
N LYS A 36 -22.79 13.78 -20.24
CA LYS A 36 -22.77 12.86 -21.37
C LYS A 36 -23.93 11.86 -21.35
N ASP A 37 -23.70 10.67 -20.79
CA ASP A 37 -24.52 9.49 -21.00
C ASP A 37 -25.86 9.56 -20.26
N TYR A 38 -25.86 10.07 -19.01
CA TYR A 38 -27.05 10.04 -18.16
C TYR A 38 -28.18 10.95 -18.64
N LEU A 39 -27.89 12.02 -19.38
CA LEU A 39 -28.91 12.82 -20.04
C LEU A 39 -29.19 12.33 -21.48
N LYS A 40 -28.15 12.01 -22.25
CA LYS A 40 -28.25 11.62 -23.66
C LYS A 40 -29.17 10.42 -23.87
N MET A 41 -28.99 9.35 -23.08
CA MET A 41 -29.72 8.11 -23.27
C MET A 41 -31.25 8.28 -23.17
N PRO A 42 -31.80 8.89 -22.10
CA PRO A 42 -33.24 9.16 -22.06
C PRO A 42 -33.65 10.24 -23.08
N ALA A 43 -32.82 11.25 -23.37
CA ALA A 43 -33.16 12.29 -24.34
C ALA A 43 -33.33 11.77 -25.77
N LEU A 44 -32.56 10.76 -26.19
CA LEU A 44 -32.69 10.15 -27.52
C LEU A 44 -34.09 9.60 -27.80
N LEU A 45 -34.83 9.17 -26.77
CA LEU A 45 -36.19 8.65 -26.93
C LEU A 45 -37.21 9.70 -27.39
N ASP A 46 -36.90 10.99 -27.33
CA ASP A 46 -37.75 12.06 -27.87
C ASP A 46 -37.94 11.94 -29.38
N GLY A 47 -36.94 11.43 -30.10
CA GLY A 47 -37.01 11.23 -31.55
C GLY A 47 -37.78 10.00 -31.98
N TYR A 48 -38.07 9.07 -31.06
CA TYR A 48 -38.58 7.73 -31.37
C TYR A 48 -39.76 7.35 -30.47
N PRO A 49 -40.95 7.95 -30.65
CA PRO A 49 -42.09 7.83 -29.73
C PRO A 49 -42.62 6.40 -29.56
N LYS A 50 -42.36 5.50 -30.52
CA LYS A 50 -42.74 4.07 -30.41
C LYS A 50 -41.71 3.23 -29.64
N VAL A 51 -40.50 3.75 -29.45
CA VAL A 51 -39.44 3.05 -28.72
C VAL A 51 -39.64 3.27 -27.22
N ARG A 52 -39.75 2.17 -26.47
CA ARG A 52 -39.93 2.14 -25.02
C ARG A 52 -38.75 1.45 -24.36
N ALA A 53 -38.38 1.88 -23.16
CA ALA A 53 -37.25 1.33 -22.43
C ALA A 53 -37.47 1.33 -20.91
N THR A 54 -36.70 0.53 -20.20
CA THR A 54 -36.62 0.53 -18.74
C THR A 54 -35.28 1.12 -18.33
N PHE A 55 -35.26 2.04 -17.37
CA PHE A 55 -34.04 2.60 -16.81
C PHE A 55 -33.96 2.27 -15.33
N ASN A 56 -32.90 1.57 -14.93
CA ASN A 56 -32.57 1.40 -13.54
C ASN A 56 -31.68 2.55 -13.07
N LEU A 57 -32.08 3.24 -12.00
CA LEU A 57 -31.32 4.35 -11.42
C LEU A 57 -30.86 3.98 -10.02
N VAL A 58 -29.54 3.87 -9.81
CA VAL A 58 -29.01 3.54 -8.49
C VAL A 58 -29.21 4.74 -7.53
N PRO A 59 -29.78 4.53 -6.33
CA PRO A 59 -30.06 5.63 -5.41
C PRO A 59 -28.82 6.44 -4.98
N SER A 60 -27.68 5.79 -4.71
CA SER A 60 -26.41 6.49 -4.41
C SER A 60 -25.96 7.41 -5.55
N LEU A 61 -26.17 7.03 -6.82
CA LEU A 61 -25.94 7.91 -7.96
C LEU A 61 -26.88 9.13 -7.92
N LEU A 62 -28.19 8.91 -7.74
CA LEU A 62 -29.17 9.99 -7.67
C LEU A 62 -28.89 10.97 -6.52
N ALA A 63 -28.48 10.46 -5.36
CA ALA A 63 -28.07 11.28 -4.23
C ALA A 63 -26.87 12.18 -4.57
N GLN A 64 -25.88 11.64 -5.27
CA GLN A 64 -24.70 12.41 -5.70
C GLN A 64 -25.07 13.45 -6.75
N ILE A 65 -25.93 13.13 -7.72
CA ILE A 65 -26.43 14.10 -8.72
C ILE A 65 -27.18 15.25 -8.03
N GLU A 66 -28.07 14.96 -7.07
CA GLU A 66 -28.76 15.99 -6.29
C GLU A 66 -27.77 16.86 -5.50
N ASP A 67 -26.71 16.25 -4.96
CA ASP A 67 -25.72 16.96 -4.14
C ASP A 67 -24.84 17.91 -4.96
N TYR A 68 -24.42 17.53 -6.18
CA TYR A 68 -23.75 18.45 -7.11
C TYR A 68 -24.61 19.67 -7.48
N GLY A 69 -25.93 19.57 -7.34
CA GLY A 69 -26.86 20.70 -7.55
C GLY A 69 -26.91 21.71 -6.40
N LYS A 70 -26.21 21.47 -5.28
CA LYS A 70 -26.16 22.37 -4.11
C LYS A 70 -24.87 23.20 -4.10
N GLU A 71 -24.95 24.43 -3.61
CA GLU A 71 -23.77 25.29 -3.44
C GLU A 71 -22.74 24.62 -2.50
N GLY A 72 -21.51 24.41 -2.99
CA GLY A 72 -20.37 23.94 -2.18
C GLY A 72 -19.89 22.51 -2.41
N SER A 73 -20.65 21.66 -3.14
CA SER A 73 -20.20 20.31 -3.49
C SER A 73 -19.39 20.32 -4.79
N VAL A 74 -18.07 20.09 -4.68
CA VAL A 74 -17.13 20.09 -5.80
C VAL A 74 -16.26 18.84 -5.80
N ASP A 75 -15.98 18.27 -6.97
CA ASP A 75 -14.94 17.26 -7.12
C ASP A 75 -13.56 17.87 -7.26
N LEU A 76 -12.54 17.10 -6.86
CA LEU A 76 -11.14 17.50 -6.95
C LEU A 76 -10.77 17.96 -8.37
N PHE A 77 -11.28 17.29 -9.41
CA PHE A 77 -10.97 17.63 -10.80
C PHE A 77 -11.61 18.95 -11.20
N LEU A 78 -12.87 19.21 -10.83
CA LEU A 78 -13.56 20.46 -11.09
C LEU A 78 -12.92 21.63 -10.33
N ASN A 79 -12.57 21.43 -9.05
CA ASN A 79 -11.86 22.43 -8.26
C ASN A 79 -10.54 22.83 -8.94
N LEU A 80 -9.72 21.83 -9.30
CA LEU A 80 -8.45 22.09 -9.97
C LEU A 80 -8.63 22.66 -11.38
N SER A 81 -9.68 22.28 -12.12
CA SER A 81 -9.94 22.79 -13.47
C SER A 81 -10.44 24.23 -13.47
N SER A 82 -11.15 24.64 -12.41
CA SER A 82 -11.77 25.98 -12.28
C SER A 82 -10.77 27.05 -11.83
N ARG A 83 -9.69 26.67 -11.15
CA ARG A 83 -8.62 27.58 -10.72
C ARG A 83 -7.73 28.01 -11.88
N ASP A 84 -7.12 29.21 -11.77
CA ASP A 84 -6.17 29.71 -12.75
C ASP A 84 -4.98 28.74 -12.89
N ALA A 85 -4.65 28.38 -14.12
CA ALA A 85 -3.55 27.44 -14.39
C ALA A 85 -2.21 27.92 -13.82
N GLY A 86 -2.00 29.24 -13.72
CA GLY A 86 -0.81 29.86 -13.18
C GLY A 86 -0.74 29.87 -11.65
N GLU A 87 -1.86 29.62 -10.97
CA GLU A 87 -1.96 29.58 -9.51
C GLU A 87 -1.88 28.14 -8.95
N LEU A 88 -1.77 27.14 -9.82
CA LEU A 88 -1.65 25.75 -9.43
C LEU A 88 -0.22 25.45 -8.94
N SER A 89 -0.12 24.73 -7.83
CA SER A 89 1.15 24.21 -7.32
C SER A 89 1.73 23.15 -8.27
N ALA A 90 3.04 22.87 -8.18
CA ALA A 90 3.68 21.84 -9.00
C ALA A 90 3.05 20.44 -8.84
N GLU A 91 2.57 20.13 -7.63
CA GLU A 91 1.85 18.88 -7.33
C GLU A 91 0.49 18.83 -7.99
N GLU A 92 -0.26 19.94 -7.93
CA GLU A 92 -1.56 20.06 -8.58
C GLU A 92 -1.42 19.97 -10.10
N GLN A 93 -0.40 20.59 -10.68
CA GLN A 93 -0.09 20.47 -12.10
C GLN A 93 0.28 19.02 -12.46
N THR A 94 1.09 18.34 -11.64
CA THR A 94 1.43 16.93 -11.84
C THR A 94 0.20 16.02 -11.74
N PHE A 95 -0.71 16.32 -10.82
CA PHE A 95 -2.00 15.63 -10.72
C PHE A 95 -2.80 15.78 -12.01
N LEU A 96 -2.93 17.00 -12.54
CA LEU A 96 -3.63 17.25 -13.81
C LEU A 96 -2.96 16.52 -14.97
N LEU A 97 -1.64 16.61 -15.10
CA LEU A 97 -0.89 15.95 -16.16
C LEU A 97 -0.96 14.42 -16.08
N ARG A 98 -1.13 13.86 -14.88
CA ARG A 98 -1.29 12.42 -14.69
C ARG A 98 -2.71 11.95 -15.04
N TRP A 99 -3.74 12.70 -14.60
CA TRP A 99 -5.11 12.20 -14.62
C TRP A 99 -6.00 12.79 -15.71
N MET A 100 -5.75 14.03 -16.14
CA MET A 100 -6.53 14.69 -17.20
C MET A 100 -5.93 14.46 -18.59
N ARG A 101 -4.72 13.92 -18.64
CA ARG A 101 -4.02 13.54 -19.86
C ARG A 101 -4.36 12.11 -20.23
N GLU A 102 -5.59 11.93 -20.69
CA GLU A 102 -6.14 10.62 -21.03
C GLU A 102 -5.37 9.95 -22.19
N SER A 103 -5.58 8.64 -22.37
CA SER A 103 -4.87 7.88 -23.40
C SER A 103 -5.05 8.51 -24.79
N PRO A 104 -3.98 8.71 -25.57
CA PRO A 104 -4.07 9.13 -26.98
C PRO A 104 -4.90 8.18 -27.86
N ARG A 105 -5.19 6.97 -27.37
CA ARG A 105 -6.04 5.99 -28.06
C ARG A 105 -7.53 6.20 -27.81
N ALA A 106 -7.92 6.99 -26.81
CA ALA A 106 -9.32 7.25 -26.52
C ALA A 106 -9.94 8.07 -27.67
N LEU A 107 -11.11 7.63 -28.17
CA LEU A 107 -11.76 8.28 -29.30
C LEU A 107 -12.06 9.76 -29.04
N ARG A 108 -12.43 10.11 -27.80
CA ARG A 108 -12.68 11.50 -27.38
C ARG A 108 -11.42 12.38 -27.46
N VAL A 109 -10.25 11.84 -27.13
CA VAL A 109 -8.96 12.56 -27.25
C VAL A 109 -8.60 12.78 -28.72
N GLN A 110 -8.83 11.77 -29.56
CA GLN A 110 -8.51 11.84 -31.00
C GLN A 110 -9.38 12.84 -31.78
N GLN A 111 -10.51 13.27 -31.23
CA GLN A 111 -11.41 14.23 -31.88
C GLN A 111 -10.90 15.67 -31.84
N SER A 112 -9.90 15.99 -31.00
CA SER A 112 -9.26 17.30 -30.97
C SER A 112 -7.77 17.19 -31.29
N PRO A 113 -7.26 17.96 -32.28
CA PRO A 113 -5.83 18.05 -32.54
C PRO A 113 -5.03 18.49 -31.32
N ARG A 114 -5.49 19.53 -30.60
CA ARG A 114 -4.78 20.05 -29.42
C ARG A 114 -4.83 19.07 -28.25
N TYR A 115 -5.97 18.43 -27.98
CA TYR A 115 -6.03 17.49 -26.88
C TYR A 115 -5.14 16.26 -27.15
N LEU A 116 -5.16 15.74 -28.38
CA LEU A 116 -4.28 14.66 -28.80
C LEU A 116 -2.80 15.04 -28.72
N GLU A 117 -2.45 16.27 -29.10
CA GLU A 117 -1.08 16.81 -28.96
C GLU A 117 -0.64 16.74 -27.49
N LEU A 118 -1.43 17.31 -26.57
CA LEU A 118 -1.13 17.32 -25.13
C LEU A 118 -1.10 15.91 -24.54
N ALA A 119 -2.03 15.03 -24.94
CA ALA A 119 -2.13 13.65 -24.49
C ALA A 119 -0.93 12.78 -24.92
N SER A 120 -0.39 13.05 -26.11
CA SER A 120 0.68 12.25 -26.72
C SER A 120 2.08 12.65 -26.27
N ARG A 121 2.22 13.77 -25.55
CA ARG A 121 3.52 14.20 -25.01
C ARG A 121 3.97 13.24 -23.92
N SER A 122 5.28 13.09 -23.77
CA SER A 122 5.83 12.27 -22.68
C SER A 122 5.75 13.03 -21.34
N LEU A 123 5.75 12.33 -20.21
CA LEU A 123 5.58 12.92 -18.87
C LEU A 123 6.82 13.69 -18.38
N ASP A 124 7.98 13.44 -18.98
CA ASP A 124 9.27 14.11 -18.75
C ASP A 124 9.36 15.49 -19.42
N GLN A 125 8.45 15.80 -20.34
CA GLN A 125 8.42 17.08 -21.01
C GLN A 125 7.74 18.15 -20.16
N GLN A 126 8.34 19.34 -20.07
CA GLN A 126 7.73 20.48 -19.37
C GLN A 126 6.48 20.98 -20.10
N PHE A 127 5.43 21.25 -19.34
CA PHE A 127 4.19 21.87 -19.78
C PHE A 127 4.15 23.33 -19.33
N SER A 128 3.86 24.24 -20.25
CA SER A 128 3.64 25.65 -19.95
C SER A 128 2.27 25.88 -19.28
N THR A 129 2.11 27.01 -18.61
CA THR A 129 0.82 27.42 -18.03
C THR A 129 -0.31 27.44 -19.06
N GLN A 130 -0.03 27.84 -20.30
CA GLN A 130 -1.01 27.83 -21.39
C GLN A 130 -1.42 26.39 -21.77
N GLU A 131 -0.48 25.44 -21.80
CA GLU A 131 -0.77 24.03 -22.09
C GLU A 131 -1.56 23.36 -20.97
N ILE A 132 -1.28 23.70 -19.72
CA ILE A 132 -2.05 23.21 -18.56
C ILE A 132 -3.48 23.75 -18.62
N ARG A 133 -3.65 25.02 -18.99
CA ARG A 133 -4.97 25.62 -19.18
C ARG A 133 -5.74 24.96 -20.32
N ASP A 134 -5.08 24.74 -21.46
CA ASP A 134 -5.69 24.03 -22.58
C ASP A 134 -6.11 22.62 -22.18
N LEU A 135 -5.30 21.92 -21.36
CA LEU A 135 -5.62 20.61 -20.82
C LEU A 135 -6.85 20.63 -19.88
N GLN A 136 -6.94 21.61 -18.97
CA GLN A 136 -8.08 21.77 -18.06
C GLN A 136 -9.40 21.93 -18.85
N VAL A 137 -9.39 22.73 -19.92
CA VAL A 137 -10.56 22.92 -20.78
C VAL A 137 -10.87 21.66 -21.57
N TRP A 138 -9.87 21.07 -22.23
CA TRP A 138 -10.09 19.92 -23.10
C TRP A 138 -10.53 18.66 -22.37
N PHE A 139 -9.97 18.37 -21.21
CA PHE A 139 -10.42 17.24 -20.40
C PHE A 139 -11.92 17.36 -20.11
N ASN A 140 -12.38 18.52 -19.62
CA ASN A 140 -13.79 18.68 -19.29
C ASN A 140 -14.69 18.76 -20.54
N LEU A 141 -14.24 19.42 -21.62
CA LEU A 141 -15.01 19.55 -22.86
C LEU A 141 -15.15 18.21 -23.60
N ALA A 142 -14.12 17.38 -23.62
CA ALA A 142 -14.13 16.06 -24.28
C ALA A 142 -15.05 15.05 -23.57
N TRP A 143 -15.41 15.32 -22.32
CA TRP A 143 -16.40 14.54 -21.56
C TRP A 143 -17.83 15.03 -21.72
N CYS A 144 -18.08 16.11 -22.47
CA CYS A 144 -19.44 16.52 -22.84
C CYS A 144 -19.94 15.71 -24.05
N ASP A 145 -21.23 15.36 -24.09
CA ASP A 145 -21.83 14.68 -25.23
C ASP A 145 -21.55 15.41 -26.56
N PRO A 146 -21.00 14.75 -27.59
CA PRO A 146 -20.60 15.41 -28.83
C PRO A 146 -21.72 16.17 -29.54
N VAL A 147 -22.96 15.66 -29.48
CA VAL A 147 -24.11 16.33 -30.11
C VAL A 147 -24.52 17.56 -29.35
N SER A 148 -24.51 17.48 -28.02
CA SER A 148 -24.73 18.63 -27.14
C SER A 148 -23.68 19.71 -27.37
N VAL A 149 -22.40 19.33 -27.49
CA VAL A 149 -21.29 20.25 -27.82
C VAL A 149 -21.49 20.92 -29.18
N ASP A 150 -21.92 20.17 -30.20
CA ASP A 150 -22.18 20.73 -31.54
C ASP A 150 -23.38 21.69 -31.55
N SER A 151 -24.35 21.50 -30.65
CA SER A 151 -25.59 22.29 -30.59
C SER A 151 -25.57 23.50 -29.64
N ASP A 152 -24.77 23.46 -28.56
CA ASP A 152 -24.62 24.58 -27.63
C ASP A 152 -23.59 25.58 -28.20
N PRO A 153 -23.99 26.83 -28.51
CA PRO A 153 -23.09 27.82 -29.10
C PRO A 153 -21.84 28.11 -28.25
N ARG A 154 -21.94 27.98 -26.91
CA ARG A 154 -20.83 28.18 -25.98
C ARG A 154 -19.77 27.07 -26.17
N LEU A 155 -20.21 25.82 -26.11
CA LEU A 155 -19.34 24.64 -26.21
C LEU A 155 -18.79 24.46 -27.63
N SER A 156 -19.61 24.71 -28.65
CA SER A 156 -19.17 24.65 -30.05
C SER A 156 -18.09 25.69 -30.35
N GLU A 157 -18.15 26.88 -29.75
CA GLU A 157 -17.12 27.90 -29.92
C GLU A 157 -15.80 27.49 -29.24
N LEU A 158 -15.85 26.89 -28.05
CA LEU A 158 -14.67 26.33 -27.39
C LEU A 158 -14.03 25.20 -28.21
N LYS A 159 -14.85 24.29 -28.75
CA LYS A 159 -14.39 23.22 -29.65
C LYS A 159 -13.76 23.78 -30.93
N ARG A 160 -14.33 24.85 -31.51
CA ARG A 160 -13.79 25.53 -32.69
C ARG A 160 -12.47 26.24 -32.40
N LYS A 161 -12.33 26.82 -31.20
CA LYS A 161 -11.13 27.54 -30.76
C LYS A 161 -9.93 26.59 -30.63
N ASP A 162 -10.16 25.38 -30.11
CA ASP A 162 -9.21 24.25 -29.97
C ASP A 162 -7.93 24.48 -29.17
N ARG A 163 -7.40 25.70 -29.10
CA ARG A 163 -6.16 26.03 -28.37
C ARG A 163 -6.17 27.46 -27.88
N ASP A 164 -5.17 27.81 -27.09
CA ASP A 164 -4.97 29.17 -26.56
C ASP A 164 -6.19 29.65 -25.75
N PHE A 165 -6.75 28.75 -24.94
CA PHE A 165 -7.85 29.07 -24.05
C PHE A 165 -7.41 30.13 -23.03
N THR A 166 -8.37 30.92 -22.58
CA THR A 166 -8.22 31.93 -21.52
C THR A 166 -8.95 31.45 -20.28
N GLU A 167 -8.65 32.02 -19.12
CA GLU A 167 -9.37 31.67 -17.88
C GLU A 167 -10.88 31.95 -17.98
N ARG A 168 -11.27 32.95 -18.79
CA ARG A 168 -12.67 33.26 -19.07
C ARG A 168 -13.38 32.21 -19.93
N ASP A 169 -12.62 31.39 -20.66
CA ASP A 169 -13.20 30.32 -21.49
C ASP A 169 -13.66 29.12 -20.65
N LYS A 170 -13.22 29.02 -19.39
CA LYS A 170 -13.63 27.95 -18.46
C LYS A 170 -15.06 28.11 -17.94
N GLU A 171 -15.46 29.35 -17.67
CA GLU A 171 -16.79 29.68 -17.12
C GLU A 171 -17.95 29.12 -17.98
N PRO A 172 -18.04 29.41 -19.30
CA PRO A 172 -19.14 28.89 -20.12
C PRO A 172 -19.15 27.34 -20.24
N LEU A 173 -18.00 26.68 -20.09
CA LEU A 173 -17.91 25.22 -20.08
C LEU A 173 -18.56 24.64 -18.82
N PHE A 174 -18.19 25.16 -17.65
CA PHE A 174 -18.70 24.64 -16.38
C PHE A 174 -20.16 25.03 -16.14
N GLU A 175 -20.61 26.21 -16.61
CA GLU A 175 -22.02 26.58 -16.64
C GLU A 175 -22.84 25.58 -17.47
N ALA A 176 -22.38 25.24 -18.69
CA ALA A 176 -23.08 24.28 -19.53
C ALA A 176 -23.13 22.87 -18.91
N GLN A 177 -22.03 22.42 -18.28
CA GLN A 177 -22.03 21.14 -17.55
C GLN A 177 -23.01 21.17 -16.37
N ALA A 178 -23.02 22.23 -15.57
CA ALA A 178 -23.95 22.39 -14.46
C ALA A 178 -25.42 22.38 -14.92
N GLU A 179 -25.73 23.13 -15.99
CA GLU A 179 -27.07 23.13 -16.59
C GLU A 179 -27.51 21.74 -17.06
N VAL A 180 -26.62 20.97 -17.68
CA VAL A 180 -26.89 19.60 -18.13
C VAL A 180 -27.19 18.69 -16.93
N MET A 181 -26.40 18.75 -15.86
CA MET A 181 -26.63 17.95 -14.64
C MET A 181 -28.02 18.15 -14.06
N THR A 182 -28.49 19.40 -13.97
CA THR A 182 -29.82 19.71 -13.42
C THR A 182 -30.98 19.11 -14.22
N LYS A 183 -30.76 18.75 -15.50
CA LYS A 183 -31.77 18.19 -16.40
C LYS A 183 -31.89 16.67 -16.31
N VAL A 184 -30.90 15.98 -15.74
CA VAL A 184 -30.83 14.49 -15.74
C VAL A 184 -32.07 13.88 -15.07
N ILE A 185 -32.30 14.16 -13.78
CA ILE A 185 -33.44 13.59 -13.02
C ILE A 185 -34.79 14.00 -13.63
N PRO A 186 -35.05 15.29 -13.95
CA PRO A 186 -36.27 15.69 -14.63
C PRO A 186 -36.54 14.95 -15.94
N LYS A 187 -35.51 14.65 -16.73
CA LYS A 187 -35.68 13.98 -18.02
C LYS A 187 -36.19 12.54 -17.88
N TYR A 188 -35.66 11.78 -16.91
CA TYR A 188 -36.18 10.45 -16.61
C TYR A 188 -37.65 10.51 -16.15
N ARG A 189 -37.98 11.48 -15.29
CA ARG A 189 -39.36 11.67 -14.81
C ARG A 189 -40.32 11.98 -15.95
N GLU A 190 -39.93 12.87 -16.86
CA GLU A 190 -40.72 13.22 -18.04
C GLU A 190 -41.07 11.99 -18.90
N LEU A 191 -40.09 11.12 -19.17
CA LEU A 191 -40.31 9.89 -19.94
C LEU A 191 -41.26 8.91 -19.23
N ALA A 192 -41.14 8.81 -17.91
CA ALA A 192 -42.01 7.97 -17.10
C ALA A 192 -43.44 8.51 -17.05
N ASP A 193 -43.60 9.82 -16.93
CA ASP A 193 -44.90 10.49 -16.88
C ASP A 193 -45.69 10.34 -18.19
N ARG A 194 -45.00 10.39 -19.34
CA ARG A 194 -45.62 10.13 -20.65
C ARG A 194 -45.74 8.65 -21.01
N GLY A 195 -45.33 7.75 -20.11
CA GLY A 195 -45.44 6.30 -20.27
C GLY A 195 -44.48 5.68 -21.28
N GLN A 196 -43.44 6.38 -21.71
CA GLN A 196 -42.46 5.84 -22.66
C GLN A 196 -41.35 5.06 -21.95
N ALA A 197 -41.06 5.37 -20.69
CA ALA A 197 -40.09 4.65 -19.88
C ALA A 197 -40.68 4.10 -18.58
N GLU A 198 -40.19 2.93 -18.15
CA GLU A 198 -40.31 2.46 -16.77
C GLU A 198 -39.02 2.80 -16.03
N LEU A 199 -39.14 3.25 -14.77
CA LEU A 199 -37.98 3.55 -13.93
C LEU A 199 -37.93 2.56 -12.76
N THR A 200 -36.80 1.89 -12.61
CA THR A 200 -36.52 0.92 -11.54
C THR A 200 -35.35 1.39 -10.68
N PHE A 201 -35.10 0.70 -9.58
CA PHE A 201 -34.03 1.04 -8.64
C PHE A 201 -33.18 -0.18 -8.25
N SER A 202 -32.03 0.10 -7.65
CA SER A 202 -31.20 -0.88 -6.92
C SER A 202 -31.17 -0.53 -5.42
N PRO A 203 -30.74 -1.44 -4.54
CA PRO A 203 -30.47 -1.10 -3.15
C PRO A 203 -29.44 0.05 -3.04
N TYR A 204 -29.53 0.85 -1.97
CA TYR A 204 -29.03 2.23 -1.95
C TYR A 204 -27.57 2.41 -2.40
N TYR A 205 -26.61 1.76 -1.74
CA TYR A 205 -25.18 1.83 -2.05
C TYR A 205 -24.71 0.68 -2.95
N HIS A 206 -25.64 0.07 -3.69
CA HIS A 206 -25.37 -1.01 -4.63
C HIS A 206 -24.66 -2.27 -4.02
N PRO A 207 -25.05 -2.80 -2.85
CA PRO A 207 -24.45 -4.00 -2.27
C PRO A 207 -24.85 -5.32 -2.95
N ILE A 208 -23.98 -6.34 -2.88
CA ILE A 208 -24.30 -7.72 -3.26
C ILE A 208 -25.21 -8.35 -2.18
N LEU A 209 -26.54 -8.20 -2.35
CA LEU A 209 -27.54 -8.61 -1.35
C LEU A 209 -27.39 -10.06 -0.81
N PRO A 210 -27.08 -11.08 -1.64
CA PRO A 210 -26.85 -12.42 -1.12
C PRO A 210 -25.73 -12.48 -0.06
N LEU A 211 -24.63 -11.74 -0.27
CA LEU A 211 -23.47 -11.72 0.63
C LEU A 211 -23.76 -10.96 1.93
N LEU A 212 -24.54 -9.87 1.87
CA LEU A 212 -24.99 -9.18 3.09
C LEU A 212 -25.88 -10.07 3.95
N CYS A 213 -26.82 -10.80 3.33
CA CYS A 213 -27.65 -11.75 4.07
C CYS A 213 -26.77 -12.80 4.77
N HIS A 214 -25.85 -13.41 4.02
CA HIS A 214 -24.87 -14.33 4.56
C HIS A 214 -23.75 -14.61 3.54
N VAL A 215 -22.48 -14.38 3.92
CA VAL A 215 -21.32 -14.64 3.03
C VAL A 215 -21.18 -16.10 2.54
N ASP A 216 -21.69 -17.08 3.28
CA ASP A 216 -21.74 -18.49 2.84
C ASP A 216 -22.59 -18.71 1.59
N ALA A 217 -23.44 -17.74 1.20
CA ALA A 217 -24.21 -17.78 -0.04
C ALA A 217 -23.31 -18.04 -1.27
N ALA A 218 -22.05 -17.59 -1.25
CA ALA A 218 -21.05 -17.83 -2.29
C ALA A 218 -20.75 -19.32 -2.52
N ARG A 219 -20.86 -20.17 -1.48
CA ARG A 219 -20.64 -21.61 -1.58
C ARG A 219 -21.66 -22.33 -2.47
N THR A 220 -22.80 -21.69 -2.73
CA THR A 220 -23.84 -22.24 -3.63
C THR A 220 -23.32 -22.39 -5.05
N ALA A 221 -22.53 -21.42 -5.53
CA ALA A 221 -21.93 -21.46 -6.86
C ALA A 221 -20.54 -22.13 -6.84
N ASN A 222 -19.76 -21.90 -5.79
CA ASN A 222 -18.44 -22.48 -5.62
C ASN A 222 -18.26 -23.08 -4.23
N PRO A 223 -18.55 -24.38 -4.03
CA PRO A 223 -18.47 -25.02 -2.71
C PRO A 223 -17.08 -24.96 -2.04
N GLN A 224 -16.01 -24.79 -2.84
CA GLN A 224 -14.62 -24.78 -2.40
C GLN A 224 -14.07 -23.37 -2.15
N ILE A 225 -14.89 -22.32 -2.29
CA ILE A 225 -14.46 -20.94 -2.05
C ILE A 225 -13.96 -20.77 -0.60
N LYS A 226 -12.84 -20.06 -0.46
CA LYS A 226 -12.29 -19.69 0.85
C LYS A 226 -12.99 -18.43 1.34
N LEU A 227 -13.73 -18.51 2.43
CA LEU A 227 -14.46 -17.37 2.99
C LEU A 227 -13.58 -16.55 3.96
N PRO A 228 -13.98 -15.31 4.28
CA PRO A 228 -13.38 -14.51 5.37
C PRO A 228 -13.36 -15.25 6.71
N GLU A 229 -12.43 -14.87 7.59
CA GLU A 229 -12.30 -15.48 8.92
C GLU A 229 -13.44 -15.05 9.85
N ARG A 230 -13.90 -13.80 9.71
CA ARG A 230 -15.05 -13.25 10.41
C ARG A 230 -16.32 -13.63 9.69
N HIS A 231 -17.28 -14.10 10.47
CA HIS A 231 -18.63 -14.34 9.98
C HIS A 231 -19.33 -13.00 9.71
N PHE A 232 -19.92 -12.85 8.52
CA PHE A 232 -20.72 -11.69 8.16
C PHE A 232 -22.10 -12.16 7.66
N SER A 233 -23.14 -11.81 8.41
CA SER A 233 -24.53 -12.20 8.12
C SER A 233 -25.48 -11.18 8.74
N HIS A 234 -25.86 -10.21 7.94
CA HIS A 234 -26.65 -9.04 8.34
C HIS A 234 -27.76 -8.79 7.31
N ARG A 235 -28.80 -9.62 7.37
CA ARG A 235 -29.99 -9.47 6.53
C ARG A 235 -30.69 -8.12 6.77
N GLU A 236 -30.64 -7.61 7.98
CA GLU A 236 -31.17 -6.31 8.35
C GLU A 236 -30.55 -5.15 7.55
N ASP A 237 -29.26 -5.23 7.21
CA ASP A 237 -28.59 -4.22 6.39
C ASP A 237 -29.07 -4.29 4.94
N ALA A 238 -29.29 -5.51 4.42
CA ALA A 238 -29.88 -5.72 3.11
C ALA A 238 -31.33 -5.17 3.03
N GLU A 239 -32.15 -5.41 4.05
CA GLU A 239 -33.51 -4.82 4.17
C GLU A 239 -33.42 -3.29 4.21
N ARG A 240 -32.48 -2.74 5.00
CA ARG A 240 -32.28 -1.31 5.14
C ARG A 240 -31.83 -0.64 3.84
N GLN A 241 -30.92 -1.25 3.10
CA GLN A 241 -30.45 -0.74 1.80
C GLN A 241 -31.58 -0.68 0.77
N ILE A 242 -32.49 -1.66 0.77
CA ILE A 242 -33.68 -1.66 -0.09
C ILE A 242 -34.65 -0.55 0.32
N GLU A 243 -34.97 -0.43 1.61
CA GLU A 243 -35.87 0.59 2.14
C GLU A 243 -35.37 2.02 1.86
N LEU A 244 -34.09 2.28 2.16
CA LEU A 244 -33.47 3.57 1.87
C LEU A 244 -33.49 3.86 0.37
N GLY A 245 -33.21 2.84 -0.45
CA GLY A 245 -33.23 2.96 -1.90
C GLY A 245 -34.61 3.34 -2.44
N GLN A 246 -35.66 2.62 -2.04
CA GLN A 246 -37.05 2.94 -2.41
C GLN A 246 -37.43 4.35 -1.94
N GLY A 247 -37.10 4.71 -0.70
CA GLY A 247 -37.45 6.01 -0.12
C GLY A 247 -36.77 7.19 -0.82
N LEU A 248 -35.48 7.08 -1.14
CA LEU A 248 -34.79 8.12 -1.91
C LEU A 248 -35.33 8.22 -3.33
N PHE A 249 -35.54 7.08 -3.99
CA PHE A 249 -36.06 7.04 -5.34
C PHE A 249 -37.44 7.70 -5.40
N GLU A 250 -38.35 7.36 -4.49
CA GLU A 250 -39.68 7.97 -4.41
C GLU A 250 -39.60 9.49 -4.16
N ARG A 251 -38.68 9.95 -3.30
CA ARG A 251 -38.46 11.38 -3.06
C ARG A 251 -38.03 12.14 -4.32
N LEU A 252 -37.08 11.59 -5.08
CA LEU A 252 -36.47 12.30 -6.22
C LEU A 252 -37.28 12.14 -7.52
N ILE A 253 -37.87 10.98 -7.74
CA ILE A 253 -38.62 10.65 -8.95
C ILE A 253 -40.11 10.98 -8.79
N GLY A 254 -40.64 10.94 -7.56
CA GLY A 254 -42.06 11.18 -7.26
C GLY A 254 -42.96 9.95 -7.39
N ARG A 255 -42.38 8.75 -7.56
CA ARG A 255 -43.09 7.48 -7.69
C ARG A 255 -42.29 6.37 -7.02
N ARG A 256 -42.98 5.42 -6.37
CA ARG A 256 -42.35 4.22 -5.83
C ARG A 256 -42.00 3.24 -6.97
N PRO A 257 -40.78 2.68 -7.02
CA PRO A 257 -40.38 1.77 -8.10
C PRO A 257 -41.01 0.38 -7.89
N GLY A 258 -41.55 -0.21 -8.96
CA GLY A 258 -42.11 -1.57 -8.96
C GLY A 258 -41.08 -2.66 -9.30
N GLY A 259 -40.12 -2.35 -10.17
CA GLY A 259 -39.01 -3.25 -10.50
C GLY A 259 -37.76 -2.98 -9.68
N MET A 260 -36.99 -4.03 -9.38
CA MET A 260 -35.67 -3.93 -8.76
C MET A 260 -34.61 -4.56 -9.66
N TRP A 261 -33.50 -3.85 -9.87
CA TRP A 261 -32.24 -4.43 -10.35
C TRP A 261 -31.39 -4.76 -9.12
N PRO A 262 -31.29 -6.04 -8.71
CA PRO A 262 -30.33 -6.44 -7.69
C PRO A 262 -28.93 -6.09 -8.19
N SER A 263 -28.09 -5.51 -7.33
CA SER A 263 -26.74 -5.09 -7.73
C SER A 263 -25.97 -6.22 -8.38
N GLU A 264 -25.37 -5.95 -9.54
CA GLU A 264 -24.68 -6.95 -10.35
C GLU A 264 -25.57 -8.13 -10.75
N MET A 265 -26.88 -7.91 -10.85
CA MET A 265 -27.89 -8.96 -11.04
C MET A 265 -27.73 -10.11 -10.03
N ALA A 266 -27.16 -9.83 -8.85
CA ALA A 266 -26.87 -10.83 -7.85
C ALA A 266 -28.14 -11.21 -7.10
N VAL A 267 -28.60 -12.44 -7.33
CA VAL A 267 -29.82 -12.97 -6.75
C VAL A 267 -29.56 -14.26 -5.99
N GLY A 268 -30.60 -14.75 -5.32
CA GLY A 268 -30.62 -15.99 -4.57
C GLY A 268 -31.89 -16.09 -3.74
N GLU A 269 -32.07 -17.22 -3.06
CA GLU A 269 -33.25 -17.48 -2.23
C GLU A 269 -33.52 -16.41 -1.16
N SER A 270 -32.46 -15.89 -0.53
CA SER A 270 -32.54 -14.82 0.46
C SER A 270 -33.08 -13.52 -0.15
N VAL A 271 -32.63 -13.17 -1.36
CA VAL A 271 -33.04 -11.96 -2.10
C VAL A 271 -34.49 -12.04 -2.54
N ALA A 272 -34.98 -13.21 -2.97
CA ALA A 272 -36.39 -13.40 -3.29
C ALA A 272 -37.30 -13.11 -2.09
N GLY A 273 -36.91 -13.52 -0.89
CA GLY A 273 -37.62 -13.18 0.34
C GLY A 273 -37.59 -11.68 0.64
N LEU A 274 -36.45 -11.01 0.44
CA LEU A 274 -36.32 -9.56 0.63
C LEU A 274 -37.23 -8.77 -0.31
N ALA A 275 -37.24 -9.14 -1.60
CA ALA A 275 -38.03 -8.47 -2.62
C ALA A 275 -39.53 -8.53 -2.32
N VAL A 276 -40.01 -9.69 -1.91
CA VAL A 276 -41.41 -9.89 -1.52
C VAL A 276 -41.80 -9.00 -0.34
N ARG A 277 -40.99 -8.96 0.74
CA ARG A 277 -41.26 -8.11 1.90
C ARG A 277 -41.23 -6.61 1.57
N ALA A 278 -40.36 -6.20 0.66
CA ALA A 278 -40.25 -4.82 0.20
C ALA A 278 -41.34 -4.41 -0.80
N GLY A 279 -42.23 -5.34 -1.19
CA GLY A 279 -43.30 -5.09 -2.16
C GLY A 279 -42.79 -4.83 -3.57
N ILE A 280 -41.74 -5.56 -3.99
CA ILE A 280 -41.20 -5.50 -5.35
C ILE A 280 -42.04 -6.40 -6.28
N ASP A 281 -42.47 -5.83 -7.41
CA ASP A 281 -43.29 -6.54 -8.39
C ASP A 281 -42.45 -7.50 -9.24
N TRP A 282 -41.24 -7.08 -9.62
CA TRP A 282 -40.34 -7.88 -10.46
C TRP A 282 -38.85 -7.61 -10.22
N MET A 283 -38.03 -8.64 -10.49
CA MET A 283 -36.57 -8.57 -10.48
C MET A 283 -35.97 -9.13 -11.78
N ILE A 284 -34.71 -8.77 -12.05
CA ILE A 284 -33.94 -9.24 -13.21
C ILE A 284 -32.66 -9.97 -12.80
N SER A 285 -32.28 -10.99 -13.57
CA SER A 285 -30.97 -11.66 -13.49
C SER A 285 -30.49 -12.15 -14.86
N ASP A 286 -29.36 -12.86 -14.89
CA ASP A 286 -28.72 -13.40 -16.10
C ASP A 286 -29.22 -14.78 -16.53
N GLU A 287 -29.14 -15.09 -17.84
CA GLU A 287 -29.53 -16.39 -18.39
C GLU A 287 -28.80 -17.58 -17.77
N GLU A 288 -27.54 -17.41 -17.33
CA GLU A 288 -26.79 -18.48 -16.67
C GLU A 288 -27.36 -18.81 -15.28
N VAL A 289 -27.87 -17.79 -14.57
CA VAL A 289 -28.56 -18.00 -13.29
C VAL A 289 -29.85 -18.76 -13.52
N LEU A 290 -30.61 -18.41 -14.57
CA LEU A 290 -31.79 -19.19 -14.97
C LEU A 290 -31.42 -20.63 -15.28
N ALA A 291 -30.42 -20.85 -16.15
CA ALA A 291 -29.98 -22.18 -16.58
C ALA A 291 -29.66 -23.09 -15.37
N ARG A 292 -28.97 -22.56 -14.35
CA ARG A 292 -28.69 -23.29 -13.10
C ARG A 292 -29.90 -23.44 -12.17
N SER A 293 -30.88 -22.54 -12.26
CA SER A 293 -32.10 -22.58 -11.46
C SER A 293 -33.06 -23.68 -11.94
N ILE A 294 -33.08 -23.96 -13.24
CA ILE A 294 -33.94 -24.98 -13.86
C ILE A 294 -33.19 -26.24 -14.30
N ASP A 295 -31.89 -26.36 -13.95
CA ASP A 295 -30.99 -27.45 -14.34
C ASP A 295 -31.00 -27.72 -15.86
N ALA A 296 -30.97 -26.66 -16.67
CA ALA A 296 -30.95 -26.71 -18.14
C ALA A 296 -29.65 -26.15 -18.74
N HIS A 297 -29.39 -26.46 -20.01
CA HIS A 297 -28.30 -25.89 -20.78
C HIS A 297 -28.85 -25.03 -21.92
N ILE A 298 -28.61 -23.73 -21.85
CA ILE A 298 -29.03 -22.75 -22.86
C ILE A 298 -27.83 -22.48 -23.77
N TRP A 299 -28.00 -22.74 -25.06
CA TRP A 299 -26.98 -22.48 -26.08
C TRP A 299 -27.63 -21.99 -27.38
N ARG A 300 -26.81 -21.43 -28.27
CA ARG A 300 -27.25 -20.87 -29.56
C ARG A 300 -26.56 -21.62 -30.71
N ASP A 301 -27.31 -21.91 -31.78
CA ASP A 301 -26.75 -22.51 -33.01
C ASP A 301 -25.90 -21.49 -33.80
N PRO A 302 -25.18 -21.88 -34.88
CA PRO A 302 -24.39 -20.95 -35.71
C PRO A 302 -25.20 -19.79 -36.30
N GLU A 303 -26.50 -20.00 -36.52
CA GLU A 303 -27.45 -18.99 -36.96
C GLU A 303 -27.95 -18.08 -35.81
N GLY A 304 -27.58 -18.38 -34.56
CA GLY A 304 -27.92 -17.61 -33.36
C GLY A 304 -29.29 -17.94 -32.76
N ARG A 305 -29.91 -19.07 -33.12
CA ARG A 305 -31.19 -19.55 -32.58
C ARG A 305 -30.95 -20.25 -31.24
N VAL A 306 -31.77 -19.94 -30.23
CA VAL A 306 -31.68 -20.55 -28.90
C VAL A 306 -32.29 -21.95 -28.93
N ASN A 307 -31.67 -22.93 -28.27
CA ASN A 307 -32.17 -24.32 -28.22
C ASN A 307 -33.47 -24.49 -27.42
N VAL A 308 -33.66 -23.71 -26.36
CA VAL A 308 -34.85 -23.72 -25.48
C VAL A 308 -35.47 -22.32 -25.34
N PRO A 309 -35.95 -21.70 -26.43
CA PRO A 309 -36.33 -20.28 -26.44
C PRO A 309 -37.50 -19.96 -25.48
N ALA A 310 -38.45 -20.88 -25.33
CA ALA A 310 -39.58 -20.72 -24.41
C ALA A 310 -39.17 -20.74 -22.92
N GLN A 311 -37.98 -21.24 -22.57
CA GLN A 311 -37.47 -21.15 -21.19
C GLN A 311 -36.79 -19.80 -20.93
N LEU A 312 -36.08 -19.25 -21.91
CA LEU A 312 -35.35 -17.97 -21.73
C LEU A 312 -36.27 -16.75 -21.84
N TYR A 313 -37.14 -16.71 -22.85
CA TYR A 313 -37.91 -15.50 -23.20
C TYR A 313 -39.27 -15.40 -22.50
N ARG A 314 -39.47 -16.11 -21.38
CA ARG A 314 -40.71 -16.06 -20.58
C ARG A 314 -40.41 -15.68 -19.14
N PRO A 315 -41.28 -14.88 -18.51
CA PRO A 315 -41.13 -14.52 -17.10
C PRO A 315 -41.51 -15.69 -16.18
N TYR A 316 -40.84 -15.76 -15.03
CA TYR A 316 -41.10 -16.76 -13.99
C TYR A 316 -41.72 -16.12 -12.76
N ARG A 317 -42.47 -16.91 -11.98
CA ARG A 317 -43.03 -16.53 -10.69
C ARG A 317 -42.27 -17.23 -9.57
N ILE A 318 -41.84 -16.47 -8.57
CA ILE A 318 -41.23 -16.99 -7.35
C ILE A 318 -42.17 -16.71 -6.18
N ASP A 319 -42.61 -17.76 -5.48
CA ASP A 319 -43.54 -17.67 -4.35
C ASP A 319 -42.76 -17.79 -3.03
N ARG A 320 -42.76 -16.76 -2.18
CA ARG A 320 -42.10 -16.75 -0.86
C ARG A 320 -43.00 -16.06 0.16
N GLU A 321 -43.04 -16.56 1.39
CA GLU A 321 -43.80 -15.94 2.50
C GLU A 321 -45.29 -15.62 2.18
N GLY A 322 -45.93 -16.39 1.29
CA GLY A 322 -47.33 -16.21 0.91
C GLY A 322 -47.60 -15.11 -0.13
N GLN A 323 -46.55 -14.52 -0.68
CA GLN A 323 -46.57 -13.51 -1.73
C GLN A 323 -45.67 -13.96 -2.90
N SER A 324 -45.75 -13.26 -4.03
CA SER A 324 -45.05 -13.63 -5.26
C SER A 324 -44.30 -12.44 -5.84
N VAL A 325 -43.14 -12.69 -6.41
CA VAL A 325 -42.35 -11.73 -7.21
C VAL A 325 -42.09 -12.33 -8.60
N ALA A 326 -42.20 -11.51 -9.64
CA ALA A 326 -41.86 -11.94 -11.01
C ALA A 326 -40.34 -11.88 -11.24
N MET A 327 -39.82 -12.78 -12.04
CA MET A 327 -38.42 -12.86 -12.40
C MET A 327 -38.28 -12.88 -13.92
N VAL A 328 -37.49 -11.96 -14.46
CA VAL A 328 -37.07 -11.97 -15.87
C VAL A 328 -35.58 -12.21 -15.97
N PHE A 329 -35.14 -12.78 -17.07
CA PHE A 329 -33.73 -13.06 -17.31
C PHE A 329 -33.29 -12.41 -18.62
N ARG A 330 -32.14 -11.75 -18.60
CA ARG A 330 -31.61 -11.12 -19.80
C ARG A 330 -31.08 -12.17 -20.78
N ASP A 331 -31.17 -11.87 -22.06
CA ASP A 331 -30.38 -12.56 -23.07
C ASP A 331 -28.95 -12.03 -23.01
N SER A 332 -28.05 -12.82 -22.42
CA SER A 332 -26.67 -12.41 -22.17
C SER A 332 -25.90 -12.23 -23.48
N SER A 333 -26.20 -13.00 -24.52
CA SER A 333 -25.57 -12.84 -25.83
C SER A 333 -25.94 -11.51 -26.48
N LEU A 334 -27.22 -11.15 -26.53
CA LEU A 334 -27.66 -9.88 -27.12
C LEU A 334 -27.17 -8.68 -26.31
N SER A 335 -27.19 -8.79 -24.97
CA SER A 335 -26.70 -7.74 -24.08
C SER A 335 -25.19 -7.52 -24.26
N ASN A 336 -24.41 -8.61 -24.30
CA ASN A 336 -22.95 -8.54 -24.45
C ASN A 336 -22.52 -8.05 -25.84
N LEU A 337 -23.31 -8.31 -26.90
CA LEU A 337 -23.02 -7.76 -28.22
C LEU A 337 -22.98 -6.23 -28.20
N ILE A 338 -23.96 -5.59 -27.54
CA ILE A 338 -23.97 -4.13 -27.38
C ILE A 338 -22.82 -3.67 -26.49
N GLY A 339 -22.58 -4.37 -25.36
CA GLY A 339 -21.57 -4.00 -24.38
C GLY A 339 -20.12 -4.12 -24.87
N PHE A 340 -19.80 -5.14 -25.68
CA PHE A 340 -18.41 -5.55 -25.90
C PHE A 340 -18.01 -5.76 -27.38
N ASP A 341 -18.95 -6.12 -28.26
CA ASP A 341 -18.62 -6.56 -29.63
C ASP A 341 -18.91 -5.50 -30.69
N TYR A 342 -20.10 -4.88 -30.65
CA TYR A 342 -20.58 -3.95 -31.67
C TYR A 342 -19.79 -2.65 -31.74
N GLN A 343 -19.02 -2.30 -30.71
CA GLN A 343 -18.03 -1.21 -30.74
C GLN A 343 -16.98 -1.37 -31.87
N ARG A 344 -16.83 -2.58 -32.43
CA ARG A 344 -15.89 -2.88 -33.54
C ARG A 344 -16.56 -2.85 -34.92
N MET A 345 -17.86 -2.58 -34.99
CA MET A 345 -18.65 -2.56 -36.22
C MET A 345 -19.11 -1.14 -36.57
N SER A 346 -19.57 -0.94 -37.81
CA SER A 346 -20.28 0.28 -38.14
C SER A 346 -21.62 0.34 -37.38
N SER A 347 -22.01 1.53 -36.92
CA SER A 347 -23.26 1.73 -36.18
C SER A 347 -24.49 1.14 -36.88
N THR A 348 -24.56 1.27 -38.22
CA THR A 348 -25.67 0.73 -39.01
C THR A 348 -25.63 -0.79 -39.14
N ASP A 349 -24.45 -1.40 -39.27
CA ASP A 349 -24.35 -2.85 -39.41
C ASP A 349 -24.57 -3.56 -38.06
N ALA A 350 -24.10 -2.96 -36.97
CA ALA A 350 -24.40 -3.42 -35.62
C ALA A 350 -25.92 -3.40 -35.35
N ALA A 351 -26.61 -2.30 -35.66
CA ALA A 351 -28.06 -2.20 -35.52
C ALA A 351 -28.79 -3.24 -36.39
N ARG A 352 -28.37 -3.42 -37.65
CA ARG A 352 -28.96 -4.43 -38.56
C ARG A 352 -28.74 -5.85 -38.07
N ASP A 353 -27.55 -6.18 -37.54
CA ASP A 353 -27.27 -7.50 -36.98
C ASP A 353 -28.15 -7.79 -35.77
N LEU A 354 -28.29 -6.82 -34.85
CA LEU A 354 -29.17 -6.96 -33.69
C LEU A 354 -30.62 -7.19 -34.13
N MET A 355 -31.10 -6.40 -35.09
CA MET A 355 -32.45 -6.57 -35.65
C MET A 355 -32.63 -7.91 -36.36
N ALA A 356 -31.60 -8.42 -37.06
CA ALA A 356 -31.63 -9.75 -37.66
C ALA A 356 -31.73 -10.86 -36.61
N ARG A 357 -31.03 -10.73 -35.48
CA ARG A 357 -31.14 -11.66 -34.33
C ARG A 357 -32.52 -11.63 -33.69
N LEU A 358 -33.08 -10.45 -33.47
CA LEU A 358 -34.45 -10.30 -32.96
C LEU A 358 -35.49 -10.93 -33.90
N ARG A 359 -35.34 -10.76 -35.22
CA ARG A 359 -36.22 -11.43 -36.20
C ARG A 359 -36.12 -12.95 -36.11
N ARG A 360 -34.94 -13.51 -35.87
CA ARG A 360 -34.76 -14.97 -35.66
C ARG A 360 -35.45 -15.46 -34.39
N ILE A 361 -35.41 -14.69 -33.30
CA ILE A 361 -36.13 -15.01 -32.07
C ILE A 361 -37.64 -15.03 -32.32
N ARG A 362 -38.16 -14.05 -33.08
CA ARG A 362 -39.56 -14.01 -33.48
C ARG A 362 -39.96 -15.24 -34.32
N GLU A 363 -39.10 -15.71 -35.22
CA GLU A 363 -39.33 -16.94 -35.96
C GLU A 363 -39.44 -18.18 -35.05
N GLN A 364 -38.79 -18.17 -33.88
CA GLN A 364 -38.87 -19.25 -32.88
C GLN A 364 -40.07 -19.12 -31.92
N GLN A 365 -40.85 -18.04 -32.00
CA GLN A 365 -41.91 -17.70 -31.04
C GLN A 365 -43.18 -18.54 -31.21
N ASN A 366 -43.49 -19.04 -32.41
CA ASN A 366 -44.73 -19.77 -32.68
C ASN A 366 -45.98 -19.04 -32.10
N ASP A 367 -46.75 -19.69 -31.22
CA ASP A 367 -47.93 -19.13 -30.54
C ASP A 367 -47.63 -18.53 -29.15
N ASP A 368 -46.37 -18.60 -28.69
CA ASP A 368 -45.95 -18.10 -27.39
C ASP A 368 -45.82 -16.57 -27.38
N ASP A 369 -45.95 -15.95 -26.20
CA ASP A 369 -45.64 -14.54 -26.00
C ASP A 369 -44.23 -14.43 -25.41
N TYR A 370 -43.26 -14.04 -26.22
CA TYR A 370 -41.86 -13.89 -25.83
C TYR A 370 -41.53 -12.45 -25.44
N LEU A 371 -40.71 -12.32 -24.40
CA LEU A 371 -40.04 -11.10 -23.98
C LEU A 371 -38.52 -11.30 -24.10
N ALA A 372 -37.92 -10.70 -25.12
CA ALA A 372 -36.47 -10.62 -25.25
C ALA A 372 -35.96 -9.47 -24.38
N VAL A 373 -35.30 -9.79 -23.27
CA VAL A 373 -34.75 -8.78 -22.35
C VAL A 373 -33.28 -8.53 -22.69
N ILE A 374 -32.94 -7.29 -23.02
CA ILE A 374 -31.57 -6.84 -23.28
C ILE A 374 -31.19 -5.90 -22.14
N ALA A 375 -30.25 -6.30 -21.29
CA ALA A 375 -29.96 -5.62 -20.04
C ALA A 375 -28.47 -5.53 -19.75
N LEU A 376 -27.99 -4.31 -19.55
CA LEU A 376 -26.58 -3.97 -19.34
C LEU A 376 -26.46 -2.55 -18.78
N ASP A 377 -25.24 -2.21 -18.35
CA ASP A 377 -24.90 -0.86 -17.92
C ASP A 377 -25.10 0.16 -19.04
N GLY A 378 -25.69 1.29 -18.66
CA GLY A 378 -26.06 2.37 -19.56
C GLY A 378 -24.96 3.40 -19.77
N GLU A 379 -23.80 3.33 -19.09
CA GLU A 379 -22.72 4.30 -19.29
C GLU A 379 -21.42 3.73 -19.90
N ASN A 380 -21.16 2.43 -19.76
CA ASN A 380 -19.81 1.87 -19.99
C ASN A 380 -19.47 1.63 -21.46
N ALA A 381 -20.43 1.23 -22.30
CA ALA A 381 -20.14 0.83 -23.67
C ALA A 381 -19.75 2.00 -24.59
N TRP A 382 -20.29 3.19 -24.33
CA TRP A 382 -20.40 4.24 -25.36
C TRP A 382 -19.08 4.91 -25.72
N GLU A 383 -18.11 4.95 -24.81
CA GLU A 383 -16.81 5.58 -25.07
C GLU A 383 -15.95 4.89 -26.14
N PHE A 384 -16.33 3.65 -26.49
CA PHE A 384 -15.69 2.88 -27.55
C PHE A 384 -16.44 2.97 -28.89
N TYR A 385 -17.63 3.59 -28.90
CA TYR A 385 -18.37 3.84 -30.12
C TYR A 385 -18.03 5.23 -30.68
N PRO A 386 -18.04 5.39 -32.02
CA PRO A 386 -18.00 6.71 -32.63
C PRO A 386 -19.12 7.62 -32.08
N ARG A 387 -18.77 8.89 -31.81
CA ARG A 387 -19.68 9.91 -31.23
C ARG A 387 -20.45 9.40 -30.01
N ASP A 388 -19.76 8.67 -29.13
CA ASP A 388 -20.31 8.16 -27.88
C ASP A 388 -21.60 7.35 -28.06
N GLY A 389 -21.64 6.49 -29.08
CA GLY A 389 -22.78 5.59 -29.32
C GLY A 389 -24.03 6.29 -29.88
N HIS A 390 -24.00 7.61 -30.08
CA HIS A 390 -25.15 8.36 -30.60
C HIS A 390 -25.62 7.82 -31.95
N ASP A 391 -24.69 7.55 -32.86
CA ASP A 391 -25.02 7.05 -34.20
C ASP A 391 -25.60 5.62 -34.18
N PHE A 392 -25.12 4.77 -33.26
CA PHE A 392 -25.63 3.41 -33.07
C PHE A 392 -27.04 3.40 -32.48
N LEU A 393 -27.26 4.17 -31.40
CA LEU A 393 -28.58 4.24 -30.76
C LEU A 393 -29.63 4.83 -31.70
N ASN A 394 -29.31 5.84 -32.51
CA ASN A 394 -30.23 6.35 -33.54
C ASN A 394 -30.52 5.32 -34.62
N ALA A 395 -29.50 4.62 -35.14
CA ALA A 395 -29.71 3.58 -36.13
C ALA A 395 -30.59 2.45 -35.58
N LEU A 396 -30.34 2.02 -34.34
CA LEU A 396 -31.12 0.99 -33.66
C LEU A 396 -32.56 1.45 -33.41
N TYR A 397 -32.77 2.63 -32.83
CA TYR A 397 -34.11 3.14 -32.52
C TYR A 397 -34.92 3.42 -33.79
N GLY A 398 -34.29 3.90 -34.86
CA GLY A 398 -34.94 4.06 -36.17
C GLY A 398 -35.39 2.72 -36.77
N GLU A 399 -34.55 1.69 -36.71
CA GLU A 399 -34.92 0.35 -37.16
C GLU A 399 -36.02 -0.29 -36.30
N LEU A 400 -35.99 -0.08 -34.98
CA LEU A 400 -37.04 -0.56 -34.06
C LEU A 400 -38.38 0.15 -34.32
N GLU A 401 -38.36 1.46 -34.55
CA GLU A 401 -39.56 2.23 -34.87
C GLU A 401 -40.18 1.83 -36.22
N ALA A 402 -39.32 1.52 -37.20
CA ALA A 402 -39.74 1.01 -38.51
C ALA A 402 -40.22 -0.46 -38.45
N ALA A 403 -39.71 -1.26 -37.51
CA ALA A 403 -40.07 -2.66 -37.36
C ALA A 403 -41.44 -2.87 -36.69
N ALA A 404 -42.05 -1.85 -36.09
CA ALA A 404 -43.41 -1.97 -35.54
C ALA A 404 -44.44 -2.20 -36.67
N PRO A 405 -45.36 -3.19 -36.54
CA PRO A 405 -45.70 -3.93 -35.32
C PRO A 405 -45.02 -5.31 -35.16
N ASP A 406 -44.04 -5.67 -35.99
CA ASP A 406 -43.43 -7.00 -35.99
C ASP A 406 -42.49 -7.25 -34.80
N ILE A 407 -41.71 -6.24 -34.43
CA ILE A 407 -40.89 -6.19 -33.22
C ILE A 407 -41.36 -4.95 -32.45
N VAL A 408 -41.75 -5.13 -31.18
CA VAL A 408 -42.33 -4.08 -30.35
C VAL A 408 -41.49 -3.91 -29.11
N THR A 409 -41.00 -2.70 -28.88
CA THR A 409 -40.33 -2.38 -27.61
C THR A 409 -41.35 -2.13 -26.51
N THR A 410 -41.14 -2.75 -25.35
CA THR A 410 -41.99 -2.63 -24.17
C THR A 410 -41.14 -2.39 -22.92
N THR A 411 -41.77 -1.96 -21.84
CA THR A 411 -41.18 -2.04 -20.50
C THR A 411 -41.44 -3.43 -19.92
N VAL A 412 -40.64 -3.84 -18.93
CA VAL A 412 -40.82 -5.16 -18.29
C VAL A 412 -42.14 -5.19 -17.53
N GLY A 413 -42.44 -4.15 -16.75
CA GLY A 413 -43.66 -4.05 -15.97
C GLY A 413 -44.94 -4.07 -16.83
N ASP A 414 -44.94 -3.44 -18.01
CA ASP A 414 -46.11 -3.47 -18.88
C ASP A 414 -46.31 -4.83 -19.54
N PHE A 415 -45.22 -5.49 -19.96
CA PHE A 415 -45.32 -6.87 -20.46
C PHE A 415 -45.87 -7.80 -19.38
N LEU A 416 -45.41 -7.68 -18.13
CA LEU A 416 -45.88 -8.52 -17.03
C LEU A 416 -47.35 -8.28 -16.66
N LYS A 417 -47.87 -7.06 -16.83
CA LYS A 417 -49.31 -6.76 -16.63
C LYS A 417 -50.18 -7.45 -17.67
N GLU A 418 -49.74 -7.49 -18.93
CA GLU A 418 -50.48 -8.14 -20.02
C GLU A 418 -50.27 -9.67 -20.04
N HIS A 419 -49.08 -10.12 -19.66
CA HIS A 419 -48.64 -11.51 -19.70
C HIS A 419 -48.06 -11.95 -18.33
N PRO A 420 -48.91 -12.14 -17.30
CA PRO A 420 -48.45 -12.50 -15.96
C PRO A 420 -47.74 -13.86 -15.97
N PRO A 421 -46.67 -14.04 -15.16
CA PRO A 421 -45.86 -15.24 -15.18
C PRO A 421 -46.66 -16.49 -14.78
N GLN A 422 -46.73 -17.45 -15.69
CA GLN A 422 -47.44 -18.71 -15.49
C GLN A 422 -46.53 -19.81 -14.92
N GLN A 423 -45.22 -19.72 -15.18
CA GLN A 423 -44.25 -20.73 -14.78
C GLN A 423 -43.71 -20.42 -13.40
N GLN A 424 -43.81 -21.37 -12.47
CA GLN A 424 -43.22 -21.23 -11.15
C GLN A 424 -41.74 -21.64 -11.17
N LEU A 425 -40.87 -20.79 -10.63
CA LEU A 425 -39.47 -21.11 -10.40
C LEU A 425 -39.31 -21.57 -8.95
N HIS A 426 -39.18 -22.88 -8.74
CA HIS A 426 -39.15 -23.47 -7.40
C HIS A 426 -37.86 -23.14 -6.64
N ARG A 427 -36.73 -23.11 -7.35
CA ARG A 427 -35.39 -22.83 -6.83
C ARG A 427 -34.78 -21.71 -7.64
N LEU A 428 -34.25 -20.70 -6.96
CA LEU A 428 -33.43 -19.65 -7.56
C LEU A 428 -31.97 -19.88 -7.20
N HIS A 429 -31.13 -20.14 -8.21
CA HIS A 429 -29.69 -20.28 -8.03
C HIS A 429 -29.08 -18.97 -7.54
N THR A 430 -28.17 -19.06 -6.58
CA THR A 430 -27.45 -17.88 -6.06
C THR A 430 -26.27 -17.54 -6.96
N GLY A 431 -26.26 -16.35 -7.53
CA GLY A 431 -25.19 -15.89 -8.42
C GLY A 431 -25.49 -14.52 -9.03
N SER A 432 -24.49 -13.95 -9.71
CA SER A 432 -24.57 -12.69 -10.46
C SER A 432 -24.62 -12.91 -11.97
N TRP A 433 -24.57 -11.83 -12.75
CA TRP A 433 -24.40 -11.91 -14.20
C TRP A 433 -23.04 -12.48 -14.65
N ILE A 434 -22.08 -12.63 -13.73
CA ILE A 434 -20.75 -13.17 -14.02
C ILE A 434 -20.67 -14.63 -13.60
N GLY A 435 -20.79 -15.53 -14.57
CA GLY A 435 -20.58 -16.96 -14.34
C GLY A 435 -21.62 -17.62 -13.43
N ALA A 436 -22.78 -16.97 -13.21
CA ALA A 436 -23.76 -17.32 -12.18
C ALA A 436 -23.10 -17.60 -10.81
N SER A 437 -22.14 -16.75 -10.44
CA SER A 437 -21.31 -16.90 -9.24
C SER A 437 -21.17 -15.57 -8.47
N LEU A 438 -20.62 -15.63 -7.26
CA LEU A 438 -20.29 -14.46 -6.43
C LEU A 438 -18.77 -14.29 -6.22
N ASP A 439 -17.95 -15.16 -6.81
CA ASP A 439 -16.47 -15.21 -6.66
C ASP A 439 -15.72 -13.94 -7.08
N THR A 440 -16.41 -13.02 -7.76
CA THR A 440 -15.89 -11.70 -8.10
C THR A 440 -15.76 -10.83 -6.85
N TRP A 441 -16.71 -10.87 -5.90
CA TRP A 441 -16.77 -9.97 -4.75
C TRP A 441 -16.33 -10.61 -3.41
N ILE A 442 -15.99 -11.89 -3.42
CA ILE A 442 -15.55 -12.63 -2.24
C ILE A 442 -14.66 -13.80 -2.65
N GLY A 443 -13.83 -14.29 -1.74
CA GLY A 443 -13.02 -15.50 -1.95
C GLY A 443 -11.56 -15.26 -2.27
N ASP A 444 -11.22 -14.06 -2.74
CA ASP A 444 -9.83 -13.60 -2.87
C ASP A 444 -9.29 -13.17 -1.49
N PRO A 445 -8.00 -13.42 -1.15
CA PRO A 445 -7.45 -13.03 0.15
C PRO A 445 -7.63 -11.55 0.49
N ASP A 446 -7.54 -10.68 -0.51
CA ASP A 446 -7.62 -9.24 -0.32
C ASP A 446 -9.09 -8.86 -0.03
N HIS A 447 -10.06 -9.45 -0.75
CA HIS A 447 -11.50 -9.31 -0.45
C HIS A 447 -11.88 -9.86 0.93
N ASN A 448 -11.35 -11.03 1.30
CA ASN A 448 -11.64 -11.63 2.60
C ASN A 448 -11.14 -10.74 3.74
N THR A 449 -9.96 -10.14 3.58
CA THR A 449 -9.43 -9.15 4.53
C THR A 449 -10.34 -7.93 4.62
N ALA A 450 -10.84 -7.42 3.48
CA ALA A 450 -11.80 -6.32 3.46
C ALA A 450 -13.10 -6.66 4.20
N TRP A 451 -13.65 -7.86 3.97
CA TRP A 451 -14.82 -8.37 4.70
C TRP A 451 -14.56 -8.51 6.21
N ASP A 452 -13.38 -8.97 6.62
CA ASP A 452 -12.99 -9.08 8.03
C ASP A 452 -12.92 -7.71 8.72
N LEU A 453 -12.35 -6.71 8.04
CA LEU A 453 -12.28 -5.34 8.55
C LEU A 453 -13.66 -4.69 8.68
N LEU A 454 -14.56 -4.94 7.71
CA LEU A 454 -15.94 -4.50 7.75
C LEU A 454 -16.70 -5.17 8.90
N ALA A 455 -16.64 -6.51 9.01
CA ALA A 455 -17.32 -7.28 10.04
C ALA A 455 -16.97 -6.81 11.45
N ASP A 456 -15.67 -6.62 11.70
CA ASP A 456 -15.22 -6.19 13.02
C ASP A 456 -15.59 -4.73 13.33
N THR A 457 -15.52 -3.83 12.33
CA THR A 457 -15.89 -2.42 12.51
C THR A 457 -17.38 -2.28 12.78
N ARG A 458 -18.21 -3.05 12.06
CA ARG A 458 -19.65 -3.11 12.29
C ARG A 458 -19.99 -3.68 13.67
N THR A 459 -19.38 -4.81 14.05
CA THR A 459 -19.58 -5.43 15.37
C THR A 459 -19.25 -4.44 16.49
N TRP A 460 -18.13 -3.72 16.35
CA TRP A 460 -17.75 -2.67 17.28
C TRP A 460 -18.80 -1.55 17.37
N LEU A 461 -19.30 -1.06 16.23
CA LEU A 461 -20.33 -0.01 16.20
C LEU A 461 -21.64 -0.46 16.85
N GLU A 462 -22.03 -1.72 16.64
CA GLU A 462 -23.23 -2.31 17.24
C GLU A 462 -23.11 -2.33 18.78
N GLU A 463 -21.97 -2.75 19.31
CA GLU A 463 -21.69 -2.73 20.75
C GLU A 463 -21.73 -1.30 21.32
N GLN A 464 -21.11 -0.33 20.65
CA GLN A 464 -21.12 1.08 21.09
C GLN A 464 -22.52 1.68 21.06
N SER A 465 -23.29 1.40 20.01
CA SER A 465 -24.67 1.89 19.85
C SER A 465 -25.59 1.38 20.97
N ARG A 466 -25.39 0.13 21.42
CA ARG A 466 -26.12 -0.45 22.57
C ARG A 466 -25.74 0.20 23.89
N GLN A 467 -24.47 0.55 24.08
CA GLN A 467 -23.96 1.14 25.32
C GLN A 467 -24.30 2.63 25.47
N ARG A 468 -24.45 3.35 24.35
CA ARG A 468 -24.67 4.80 24.32
C ARG A 468 -25.90 5.21 23.50
N PRO A 469 -27.12 4.82 23.91
CA PRO A 469 -28.34 5.11 23.15
C PRO A 469 -28.66 6.61 23.03
N HIS A 470 -28.08 7.46 23.88
CA HIS A 470 -28.27 8.92 23.85
C HIS A 470 -27.47 9.63 22.74
N GLU A 471 -26.52 8.97 22.08
CA GLU A 471 -25.70 9.51 20.97
C GLU A 471 -26.27 9.14 19.57
N SER A 472 -27.60 9.04 19.46
CA SER A 472 -28.29 8.46 18.30
C SER A 472 -27.98 9.16 16.96
N GLY A 473 -27.70 10.46 16.97
CA GLY A 473 -27.35 11.21 15.76
C GLY A 473 -25.96 10.88 15.21
N GLN A 474 -24.97 10.70 16.08
CA GLN A 474 -23.61 10.27 15.69
C GLN A 474 -23.62 8.82 15.24
N ALA A 475 -24.34 7.95 15.98
CA ALA A 475 -24.51 6.56 15.60
C ALA A 475 -25.14 6.42 14.20
N MET A 476 -26.13 7.25 13.85
CA MET A 476 -26.74 7.23 12.51
C MET A 476 -25.74 7.54 11.40
N ASN A 477 -24.86 8.53 11.59
CA ASN A 477 -23.80 8.85 10.63
C ASN A 477 -22.76 7.71 10.54
N ALA A 478 -22.41 7.10 11.67
CA ALA A 478 -21.51 5.95 11.69
C ALA A 478 -22.10 4.72 10.99
N TRP A 479 -23.41 4.45 11.14
CA TRP A 479 -24.10 3.37 10.43
C TRP A 479 -24.18 3.64 8.92
N ARG A 480 -24.31 4.90 8.51
CA ARG A 480 -24.24 5.27 7.09
C ARG A 480 -22.88 4.91 6.48
N GLU A 481 -21.78 5.14 7.19
CA GLU A 481 -20.43 4.75 6.74
C GLU A 481 -20.30 3.22 6.54
N ILE A 482 -20.93 2.42 7.42
CA ILE A 482 -21.01 0.95 7.23
C ILE A 482 -21.75 0.61 5.93
N LEU A 483 -22.95 1.18 5.72
CA LEU A 483 -23.75 0.91 4.53
C LEU A 483 -23.04 1.33 3.23
N ILE A 484 -22.20 2.38 3.27
CA ILE A 484 -21.34 2.76 2.13
C ILE A 484 -20.37 1.62 1.82
N THR A 485 -19.64 1.11 2.82
CA THR A 485 -18.60 0.07 2.65
C THR A 485 -19.13 -1.31 2.26
N GLU A 486 -20.44 -1.54 2.36
CA GLU A 486 -21.10 -2.75 1.88
C GLU A 486 -21.31 -2.78 0.35
N GLY A 487 -21.12 -1.64 -0.33
CA GLY A 487 -21.31 -1.52 -1.77
C GLY A 487 -20.43 -2.47 -2.58
N SER A 488 -20.94 -2.99 -3.71
CA SER A 488 -20.23 -3.96 -4.54
C SER A 488 -18.93 -3.41 -5.13
N ASP A 489 -18.87 -2.10 -5.40
CA ASP A 489 -17.73 -1.44 -6.04
C ASP A 489 -16.42 -1.63 -5.29
N TRP A 490 -16.44 -1.61 -3.95
CA TRP A 490 -15.23 -1.81 -3.15
C TRP A 490 -14.57 -3.15 -3.43
N PHE A 491 -15.38 -4.19 -3.69
CA PHE A 491 -14.92 -5.54 -3.99
C PHE A 491 -14.82 -5.81 -5.50
N TRP A 492 -15.02 -4.78 -6.33
CA TRP A 492 -14.82 -4.85 -7.78
C TRP A 492 -13.47 -4.24 -8.18
N TRP A 493 -13.13 -3.09 -7.61
CA TRP A 493 -12.03 -2.25 -8.10
C TRP A 493 -10.65 -2.58 -7.53
N PHE A 494 -10.52 -3.27 -6.39
CA PHE A 494 -9.22 -3.67 -5.85
C PHE A 494 -9.17 -5.15 -5.49
N SER A 495 -8.48 -5.95 -6.31
CA SER A 495 -8.23 -7.36 -6.04
C SER A 495 -7.03 -7.88 -6.83
N ARG A 496 -6.56 -9.10 -6.52
CA ARG A 496 -5.53 -9.76 -7.34
C ARG A 496 -6.02 -10.12 -8.76
N LYS A 497 -7.34 -10.15 -8.98
CA LYS A 497 -7.96 -10.59 -10.23
C LYS A 497 -8.30 -9.41 -11.17
N HIS A 498 -8.38 -8.20 -10.64
CA HIS A 498 -8.79 -6.99 -11.36
C HIS A 498 -7.91 -5.81 -10.95
N ASP A 499 -7.31 -5.12 -11.93
CA ASP A 499 -6.51 -3.90 -11.73
C ASP A 499 -7.24 -2.75 -12.44
N SER A 500 -7.68 -1.78 -11.65
CA SER A 500 -8.38 -0.57 -12.10
C SER A 500 -7.43 0.55 -12.55
N GLY A 501 -6.11 0.38 -12.34
CA GLY A 501 -5.11 1.44 -12.43
C GLY A 501 -5.18 2.44 -11.27
N MET A 502 -6.11 2.25 -10.33
CA MET A 502 -6.46 3.15 -9.21
C MET A 502 -6.63 2.40 -7.88
N ASP A 503 -6.23 1.14 -7.80
CA ASP A 503 -6.63 0.23 -6.72
C ASP A 503 -6.27 0.75 -5.32
N GLN A 504 -5.13 1.46 -5.20
CA GLN A 504 -4.71 2.09 -3.94
C GLN A 504 -5.67 3.19 -3.47
N ILE A 505 -6.27 3.95 -4.40
CA ILE A 505 -7.28 4.96 -4.07
C ILE A 505 -8.53 4.27 -3.54
N TRP A 506 -8.96 3.19 -4.18
CA TRP A 506 -10.12 2.41 -3.78
C TRP A 506 -9.94 1.72 -2.42
N ASP A 507 -8.79 1.07 -2.19
CA ASP A 507 -8.44 0.49 -0.88
C ASP A 507 -8.41 1.58 0.21
N ASN A 508 -7.79 2.73 -0.06
CA ASN A 508 -7.73 3.81 0.93
C ASN A 508 -9.10 4.43 1.21
N GLN A 509 -9.97 4.60 0.20
CA GLN A 509 -11.33 5.11 0.41
C GLN A 509 -12.18 4.12 1.21
N PHE A 510 -12.14 2.83 0.89
CA PHE A 510 -12.84 1.80 1.66
C PHE A 510 -12.42 1.85 3.15
N ARG A 511 -11.11 1.87 3.41
CA ARG A 511 -10.59 1.99 4.78
C ARG A 511 -10.86 3.37 5.41
N LEU A 512 -10.97 4.43 4.63
CA LEU A 512 -11.36 5.76 5.13
C LEU A 512 -12.77 5.73 5.71
N HIS A 513 -13.75 5.18 5.00
CA HIS A 513 -15.12 5.04 5.50
C HIS A 513 -15.16 4.21 6.80
N LEU A 514 -14.42 3.09 6.87
CA LEU A 514 -14.29 2.32 8.12
C LEU A 514 -13.64 3.13 9.25
N ARG A 515 -12.65 3.97 8.98
CA ARG A 515 -12.05 4.88 9.99
C ARG A 515 -13.02 5.98 10.41
N ASN A 516 -13.84 6.48 9.49
CA ASN A 516 -14.85 7.50 9.75
C ASN A 516 -15.87 7.02 10.79
N VAL A 517 -16.23 5.73 10.79
CA VAL A 517 -17.07 5.11 11.85
C VAL A 517 -16.53 5.43 13.26
N TYR A 518 -15.24 5.18 13.50
CA TYR A 518 -14.62 5.45 14.81
C TYR A 518 -14.52 6.95 15.09
N LYS A 519 -14.13 7.75 14.09
CA LYS A 519 -13.97 9.19 14.22
C LYS A 519 -15.28 9.90 14.56
N VAL A 520 -16.38 9.51 13.91
CA VAL A 520 -17.74 10.03 14.17
C VAL A 520 -18.19 9.71 15.59
N MET A 521 -17.82 8.53 16.10
CA MET A 521 -18.10 8.09 17.48
C MET A 521 -17.08 8.64 18.51
N GLY A 522 -16.16 9.53 18.10
CA GLY A 522 -15.16 10.14 18.98
C GLY A 522 -14.11 9.16 19.51
N GLN A 523 -13.82 8.09 18.78
CA GLN A 523 -12.89 7.02 19.16
C GLN A 523 -11.72 6.93 18.18
N ARG A 524 -10.59 6.42 18.66
CA ARG A 524 -9.41 6.18 17.81
C ARG A 524 -9.62 4.92 16.98
N ALA A 525 -9.42 5.01 15.67
CA ALA A 525 -9.50 3.87 14.78
C ALA A 525 -8.39 2.83 15.08
N PRO A 526 -8.68 1.51 14.98
CA PRO A 526 -7.69 0.45 15.10
C PRO A 526 -6.55 0.58 14.10
N ALA A 527 -5.32 0.24 14.53
CA ALA A 527 -4.10 0.39 13.71
C ALA A 527 -4.17 -0.33 12.36
N ARG A 528 -4.81 -1.50 12.31
CA ARG A 528 -5.00 -2.28 11.07
C ARG A 528 -5.75 -1.55 9.96
N LEU A 529 -6.63 -0.58 10.28
CA LEU A 529 -7.33 0.20 9.25
C LEU A 529 -6.40 1.21 8.55
N PHE A 530 -5.21 1.42 9.08
CA PHE A 530 -4.16 2.21 8.45
C PHE A 530 -3.21 1.36 7.60
N GLN A 531 -3.33 0.03 7.64
CA GLN A 531 -2.58 -0.89 6.80
C GLN A 531 -3.34 -1.10 5.48
N PRO A 532 -2.68 -0.97 4.31
CA PRO A 532 -3.29 -1.31 3.02
C PRO A 532 -3.73 -2.77 2.96
N ILE A 533 -4.91 -3.02 2.40
CA ILE A 533 -5.42 -4.39 2.17
C ILE A 533 -4.65 -5.04 1.02
N LEU A 534 -4.36 -4.27 -0.04
CA LEU A 534 -3.58 -4.72 -1.17
C LEU A 534 -2.11 -4.83 -0.79
N GLN A 535 -1.71 -6.04 -0.39
CA GLN A 535 -0.32 -6.41 -0.25
C GLN A 535 0.07 -7.20 -1.49
N LYS A 536 0.45 -6.51 -2.58
CA LYS A 536 0.99 -7.20 -3.77
C LYS A 536 2.27 -7.93 -3.35
N ALA A 537 2.18 -9.25 -3.16
CA ALA A 537 3.34 -10.11 -3.00
C ALA A 537 4.08 -10.14 -4.34
N PRO A 538 5.34 -9.65 -4.41
CA PRO A 538 6.06 -9.65 -5.67
C PRO A 538 6.30 -11.10 -6.12
N THR A 539 5.97 -11.43 -7.37
CA THR A 539 6.73 -12.48 -8.07
C THR A 539 8.16 -11.95 -8.15
N PRO A 540 9.23 -12.70 -7.79
CA PRO A 540 10.56 -12.11 -7.74
C PRO A 540 11.02 -11.70 -9.15
N GLU A 541 10.81 -10.43 -9.46
CA GLU A 541 11.18 -9.73 -10.70
C GLU A 541 12.71 -9.65 -10.84
N ARG A 542 13.37 -9.82 -9.70
CA ARG A 542 14.80 -9.79 -9.50
C ARG A 542 15.17 -10.80 -8.42
N GLY A 543 16.31 -11.47 -8.59
CA GLY A 543 16.98 -12.26 -7.55
C GLY A 543 18.39 -11.71 -7.34
N LEU A 544 18.89 -11.71 -6.11
CA LEU A 544 20.30 -11.42 -5.84
C LEU A 544 21.10 -12.73 -5.79
N PRO A 545 22.43 -12.69 -6.05
CA PRO A 545 23.28 -13.87 -5.92
C PRO A 545 23.19 -14.46 -4.51
N GLN A 546 22.81 -15.74 -4.42
CA GLN A 546 22.63 -16.45 -3.14
C GLN A 546 23.92 -17.10 -2.62
N ALA A 547 24.87 -17.33 -3.52
CA ALA A 547 26.18 -17.89 -3.22
C ALA A 547 27.19 -17.48 -4.29
N GLU A 548 28.47 -17.72 -4.02
CA GLU A 548 29.48 -17.70 -5.07
C GLU A 548 29.16 -18.76 -6.15
N ILE A 549 29.39 -18.40 -7.41
CA ILE A 549 29.14 -19.26 -8.57
C ILE A 549 30.38 -19.32 -9.47
N ARG A 550 30.59 -20.48 -10.12
CA ARG A 550 31.64 -20.69 -11.14
C ARG A 550 31.07 -21.39 -12.37
N PRO A 551 30.14 -20.75 -13.11
CA PRO A 551 29.49 -21.38 -14.26
C PRO A 551 30.48 -21.57 -15.42
N ALA A 552 30.42 -22.72 -16.08
CA ALA A 552 31.23 -23.00 -17.28
C ALA A 552 30.54 -22.58 -18.60
N SER A 553 29.22 -22.40 -18.59
CA SER A 553 28.42 -22.00 -19.76
C SER A 553 27.05 -21.42 -19.36
N ARG A 554 26.24 -20.95 -20.32
CA ARG A 554 24.86 -20.51 -20.04
C ARG A 554 23.94 -21.61 -19.52
N LYS A 555 24.19 -22.89 -19.85
CA LYS A 555 23.33 -24.02 -19.45
C LYS A 555 23.72 -24.64 -18.10
N ASP A 556 24.70 -24.05 -17.41
CA ASP A 556 25.21 -24.56 -16.15
C ASP A 556 24.16 -24.45 -15.02
N ALA A 557 24.08 -25.46 -14.16
CA ALA A 557 23.17 -25.47 -13.02
C ALA A 557 23.56 -24.44 -11.94
N ALA A 558 24.82 -23.95 -11.93
CA ALA A 558 25.28 -22.92 -11.01
C ALA A 558 24.46 -21.61 -11.10
N TRP A 559 23.85 -21.33 -12.25
CA TRP A 559 22.97 -20.17 -12.45
C TRP A 559 21.72 -20.18 -11.55
N SER A 560 21.34 -21.33 -10.98
CA SER A 560 20.26 -21.41 -9.99
C SER A 560 20.54 -20.62 -8.70
N LYS A 561 21.81 -20.32 -8.41
CA LYS A 561 22.26 -19.52 -7.25
C LYS A 561 22.68 -18.10 -7.62
N ALA A 562 22.59 -17.74 -8.90
CA ALA A 562 22.98 -16.43 -9.39
C ALA A 562 21.91 -15.37 -9.08
N GLY A 563 22.33 -14.11 -9.07
CA GLY A 563 21.40 -13.00 -9.19
C GLY A 563 20.81 -12.97 -10.60
N PHE A 564 19.62 -12.40 -10.73
CA PHE A 564 18.99 -12.18 -12.01
C PHE A 564 18.07 -10.97 -11.99
N TYR A 565 17.81 -10.43 -13.17
CA TYR A 565 16.78 -9.44 -13.43
C TYR A 565 15.93 -9.93 -14.60
N GLN A 566 14.61 -10.01 -14.42
CA GLN A 566 13.67 -10.41 -15.47
C GLN A 566 13.07 -9.19 -16.17
N VAL A 567 13.30 -9.09 -17.47
CA VAL A 567 12.78 -8.01 -18.32
C VAL A 567 11.30 -8.29 -18.59
N GLY A 568 10.41 -7.38 -18.17
CA GLY A 568 8.97 -7.55 -18.35
C GLY A 568 8.16 -7.59 -17.05
N SER A 569 8.79 -7.93 -15.92
CA SER A 569 8.20 -7.85 -14.58
C SER A 569 8.55 -6.50 -13.96
N GLY A 570 7.56 -5.80 -13.39
CA GLY A 570 7.74 -4.47 -12.80
C GLY A 570 7.30 -3.29 -13.66
N PHE A 571 6.70 -3.52 -14.83
CA PHE A 571 6.19 -2.41 -15.63
C PHE A 571 4.86 -1.88 -15.07
N GLY A 572 4.94 -0.78 -14.33
CA GLY A 572 3.89 0.24 -14.35
C GLY A 572 3.65 0.72 -15.79
N ALA A 573 2.49 1.32 -16.06
CA ALA A 573 1.95 1.64 -17.39
C ALA A 573 2.82 2.52 -18.34
N LEU A 574 4.10 2.78 -18.05
CA LEU A 574 4.95 3.77 -18.72
C LEU A 574 6.05 3.21 -19.62
N HIS A 575 6.43 1.93 -19.56
CA HIS A 575 7.43 1.38 -20.48
C HIS A 575 7.04 -0.02 -20.96
N ARG A 576 7.03 -0.26 -22.29
CA ARG A 576 7.06 -1.63 -22.84
C ARG A 576 8.50 -1.93 -23.24
N PRO A 577 9.08 -3.07 -22.83
CA PRO A 577 10.43 -3.44 -23.24
C PRO A 577 10.49 -3.62 -24.76
N ALA A 578 11.64 -3.36 -25.39
CA ALA A 578 11.85 -3.57 -26.82
C ALA A 578 11.85 -5.06 -27.19
N GLY A 579 11.91 -5.94 -26.18
CA GLY A 579 11.83 -7.39 -26.33
C GLY A 579 13.08 -7.96 -26.98
N VAL A 580 14.25 -7.39 -26.64
CA VAL A 580 15.56 -7.89 -27.09
C VAL A 580 16.18 -8.76 -26.00
N VAL A 581 16.02 -8.40 -24.73
CA VAL A 581 16.47 -9.19 -23.57
C VAL A 581 15.25 -9.70 -22.79
N GLU A 582 15.28 -10.98 -22.39
CA GLU A 582 14.25 -11.58 -21.52
C GLU A 582 14.70 -11.59 -20.06
N ARG A 583 15.97 -11.89 -19.80
CA ARG A 583 16.52 -11.94 -18.45
C ARG A 583 18.03 -11.71 -18.46
N VAL A 584 18.58 -11.07 -17.43
CA VAL A 584 20.02 -10.97 -17.21
C VAL A 584 20.35 -11.66 -15.90
N PHE A 585 21.28 -12.61 -15.91
CA PHE A 585 21.83 -13.24 -14.72
C PHE A 585 23.23 -12.71 -14.43
N TYR A 586 23.59 -12.63 -13.16
CA TYR A 586 24.90 -12.18 -12.71
C TYR A 586 25.32 -12.87 -11.41
N GLY A 587 26.62 -13.03 -11.22
CA GLY A 587 27.19 -13.59 -9.99
C GLY A 587 28.70 -13.65 -10.09
N ASN A 588 29.37 -14.14 -9.05
CA ASN A 588 30.81 -14.05 -8.96
C ASN A 588 31.42 -15.18 -8.13
N ASP A 589 32.74 -15.37 -8.30
CA ASP A 589 33.59 -16.02 -7.31
C ASP A 589 34.55 -14.97 -6.71
N ALA A 590 35.61 -15.42 -6.02
CA ALA A 590 36.61 -14.54 -5.41
C ALA A 590 37.41 -13.69 -6.42
N GLU A 591 37.47 -14.08 -7.69
CA GLU A 591 38.37 -13.48 -8.69
C GLU A 591 37.62 -12.88 -9.89
N ARG A 592 36.42 -13.36 -10.20
CA ARG A 592 35.74 -13.09 -11.48
C ARG A 592 34.26 -12.76 -11.31
N LEU A 593 33.80 -11.83 -12.14
CA LEU A 593 32.40 -11.55 -12.44
C LEU A 593 31.91 -12.44 -13.59
N TYR A 594 30.73 -13.03 -13.43
CA TYR A 594 30.03 -13.81 -14.45
C TYR A 594 28.69 -13.15 -14.79
N VAL A 595 28.40 -12.99 -16.09
CA VAL A 595 27.11 -12.45 -16.58
C VAL A 595 26.56 -13.36 -17.67
N ARG A 596 25.25 -13.62 -17.63
CA ARG A 596 24.51 -14.35 -18.67
C ARG A 596 23.33 -13.51 -19.12
N ILE A 597 23.14 -13.39 -20.43
CA ILE A 597 22.02 -12.65 -21.04
C ILE A 597 21.13 -13.66 -21.75
N ASP A 598 19.88 -13.78 -21.31
CA ASP A 598 18.87 -14.56 -21.99
C ASP A 598 18.09 -13.63 -22.94
N THR A 599 18.05 -14.02 -24.22
CA THR A 599 17.37 -13.29 -25.28
C THR A 599 16.46 -14.24 -26.06
N PRO A 600 15.25 -13.81 -26.45
CA PRO A 600 14.36 -14.62 -27.30
C PRO A 600 14.79 -14.62 -28.78
N ARG A 601 15.82 -13.85 -29.16
CA ARG A 601 16.31 -13.69 -30.54
C ARG A 601 17.64 -14.40 -30.75
N SER A 602 17.91 -14.85 -31.98
CA SER A 602 19.21 -15.47 -32.29
C SER A 602 20.30 -14.40 -32.49
N ALA A 603 21.58 -14.77 -32.31
CA ALA A 603 22.71 -13.87 -32.58
C ALA A 603 22.71 -13.34 -34.03
N ALA A 604 22.24 -14.16 -34.99
CA ALA A 604 22.10 -13.75 -36.37
C ALA A 604 20.99 -12.70 -36.57
N ASP A 605 19.86 -12.82 -35.85
CA ASP A 605 18.76 -11.84 -35.89
C ASP A 605 19.18 -10.50 -35.28
N LEU A 606 19.95 -10.53 -34.18
CA LEU A 606 20.49 -9.34 -33.54
C LEU A 606 21.52 -8.64 -34.44
N ALA A 607 22.40 -9.41 -35.08
CA ALA A 607 23.38 -8.89 -36.03
C ALA A 607 22.71 -8.27 -37.27
N ALA A 608 21.66 -8.90 -37.81
CA ALA A 608 20.91 -8.38 -38.96
C ALA A 608 20.17 -7.06 -38.64
N GLN A 609 19.91 -6.79 -37.36
CA GLN A 609 19.27 -5.56 -36.87
C GLN A 609 20.27 -4.55 -36.30
N ASN A 610 21.59 -4.75 -36.49
CA ASN A 610 22.64 -3.89 -35.92
C ASN A 610 22.48 -3.62 -34.41
N ILE A 611 22.16 -4.68 -33.65
CA ILE A 611 22.04 -4.60 -32.19
C ILE A 611 23.41 -4.74 -31.53
N THR A 612 23.73 -3.81 -30.63
CA THR A 612 24.90 -3.86 -29.75
C THR A 612 24.43 -3.85 -28.29
N LEU A 613 25.06 -4.66 -27.44
CA LEU A 613 24.79 -4.69 -26.00
C LEU A 613 25.95 -4.04 -25.24
N TRP A 614 25.65 -3.20 -24.26
CA TRP A 614 26.62 -2.44 -23.47
C TRP A 614 26.40 -2.72 -21.99
N LEU A 615 27.31 -3.45 -21.34
CA LEU A 615 27.26 -3.72 -19.91
C LEU A 615 28.14 -2.70 -19.17
N TYR A 616 27.52 -1.72 -18.54
CA TYR A 616 28.17 -0.71 -17.70
C TYR A 616 28.43 -1.25 -16.31
N CYS A 617 29.59 -0.91 -15.75
CA CYS A 617 30.02 -1.28 -14.41
C CYS A 617 30.46 -0.04 -13.61
N SER A 618 30.10 0.04 -12.33
CA SER A 618 30.58 1.10 -11.44
C SER A 618 32.10 0.99 -11.18
N GLY A 619 32.76 2.12 -10.89
CA GLY A 619 34.19 2.18 -10.57
C GLY A 619 34.74 3.60 -10.49
N LEU A 620 36.06 3.75 -10.56
CA LEU A 620 36.72 5.05 -10.67
C LEU A 620 36.95 5.41 -12.15
N THR A 621 36.38 6.54 -12.57
CA THR A 621 36.52 7.08 -13.93
C THR A 621 37.97 7.41 -14.28
N SER A 622 38.27 7.48 -15.57
CA SER A 622 39.60 7.90 -16.04
C SER A 622 39.75 9.42 -15.99
N PRO A 623 40.82 9.97 -15.38
CA PRO A 623 41.07 11.42 -15.36
C PRO A 623 41.39 12.03 -16.74
N ASP A 624 41.70 11.21 -17.75
CA ASP A 624 42.16 11.65 -19.09
C ASP A 624 41.05 11.66 -20.16
N GLY A 625 39.80 11.97 -19.78
CA GLY A 625 38.56 11.78 -20.57
C GLY A 625 38.51 12.30 -22.02
N GLN A 626 39.46 13.12 -22.46
CA GLN A 626 39.55 13.62 -23.85
C GLN A 626 40.18 12.65 -24.88
N LYS A 627 40.77 11.52 -24.45
CA LYS A 627 41.48 10.56 -25.35
C LYS A 627 40.72 9.29 -25.75
N GLY A 628 39.44 9.15 -25.36
CA GLY A 628 38.65 7.94 -25.69
C GLY A 628 38.36 7.81 -27.19
N SER A 629 38.38 6.57 -27.71
CA SER A 629 38.14 6.23 -29.12
C SER A 629 36.80 5.56 -29.39
N ILE A 630 36.02 5.24 -28.35
CA ILE A 630 34.69 4.65 -28.44
C ILE A 630 33.68 5.69 -27.95
N ASP A 631 32.71 6.05 -28.78
CA ASP A 631 31.59 6.88 -28.38
C ASP A 631 30.55 6.00 -27.66
N LEU A 632 30.10 6.44 -26.49
CA LEU A 632 29.12 5.73 -25.66
C LEU A 632 27.72 6.30 -25.90
N PRO A 633 26.68 5.46 -26.00
CA PRO A 633 25.32 5.93 -26.04
C PRO A 633 24.86 6.26 -24.60
N LEU A 634 25.44 7.30 -24.00
CA LEU A 634 25.06 7.77 -22.66
C LEU A 634 24.63 9.24 -22.72
N PRO A 635 23.38 9.58 -22.37
CA PRO A 635 22.99 10.97 -22.17
C PRO A 635 23.70 11.56 -20.94
N PRO A 636 23.88 12.89 -20.85
CA PRO A 636 24.53 13.55 -19.71
C PRO A 636 23.88 13.26 -18.33
N ALA A 637 22.62 12.79 -18.30
CA ALA A 637 21.87 12.46 -17.09
C ALA A 637 21.92 10.98 -16.68
N ALA A 638 22.66 10.13 -17.41
CA ALA A 638 22.62 8.67 -17.25
C ALA A 638 23.00 8.17 -15.85
N ALA A 639 23.85 8.89 -15.11
CA ALA A 639 24.20 8.53 -13.72
C ALA A 639 22.97 8.53 -12.78
N ALA A 640 21.99 9.41 -13.03
CA ALA A 640 20.73 9.44 -12.29
C ALA A 640 19.80 8.27 -12.67
N GLU A 641 19.90 7.77 -13.90
CA GLU A 641 19.08 6.64 -14.41
C GLU A 641 19.64 5.28 -13.97
N PHE A 642 20.97 5.13 -13.90
CA PHE A 642 21.64 3.91 -13.42
C PHE A 642 21.69 3.81 -11.88
N GLY A 643 21.63 4.95 -11.19
CA GLY A 643 21.86 5.00 -9.74
C GLY A 643 23.34 4.83 -9.34
N PHE A 644 24.26 4.82 -10.31
CA PHE A 644 25.71 4.79 -10.09
C PHE A 644 26.48 5.51 -11.21
N GLU A 645 27.71 5.94 -10.92
CA GLU A 645 28.62 6.54 -11.90
C GLU A 645 29.32 5.45 -12.74
N PRO A 646 29.11 5.39 -14.08
CA PRO A 646 29.69 4.37 -14.93
C PRO A 646 31.20 4.62 -15.14
N ALA A 647 32.03 3.63 -14.80
CA ALA A 647 33.48 3.75 -14.95
C ALA A 647 34.09 2.75 -15.92
N TYR A 648 33.44 1.59 -16.11
CA TYR A 648 33.82 0.60 -17.11
C TYR A 648 32.60 0.22 -17.95
N VAL A 649 32.84 -0.18 -19.19
CA VAL A 649 31.81 -0.66 -20.10
C VAL A 649 32.33 -1.84 -20.91
N ILE A 650 31.50 -2.87 -21.05
CA ILE A 650 31.76 -4.05 -21.88
C ILE A 650 30.80 -3.99 -23.07
N ARG A 651 31.33 -3.73 -24.26
CA ARG A 651 30.59 -3.73 -25.53
C ARG A 651 30.57 -5.13 -26.12
N ILE A 652 29.39 -5.64 -26.49
CA ILE A 652 29.16 -6.96 -27.06
C ILE A 652 28.47 -6.81 -28.43
N GLU A 653 29.12 -7.34 -29.48
CA GLU A 653 28.66 -7.25 -30.87
C GLU A 653 28.43 -8.67 -31.45
N PRO A 654 27.18 -9.16 -31.49
CA PRO A 654 26.84 -10.47 -32.08
C PRO A 654 27.18 -10.56 -33.57
N ARG A 655 27.63 -11.73 -34.05
CA ARG A 655 27.94 -11.98 -35.47
C ARG A 655 26.92 -12.90 -36.15
N ALA A 656 26.65 -12.66 -37.44
CA ALA A 656 25.74 -13.48 -38.25
C ALA A 656 26.18 -14.96 -38.40
N SER A 657 27.49 -15.22 -38.32
CA SER A 657 28.07 -16.57 -38.36
C SER A 657 27.93 -17.37 -37.05
N GLY A 658 27.35 -16.77 -36.00
CA GLY A 658 27.45 -17.24 -34.62
C GLY A 658 28.66 -16.65 -33.89
N GLY A 659 28.58 -16.58 -32.55
CA GLY A 659 29.56 -15.89 -31.69
C GLY A 659 29.36 -14.37 -31.65
N GLY A 660 30.34 -13.65 -31.08
CA GLY A 660 30.37 -12.19 -31.10
C GLY A 660 31.74 -11.63 -30.70
N HIS A 661 31.93 -10.34 -30.94
CA HIS A 661 33.13 -9.60 -30.53
C HIS A 661 32.85 -8.85 -29.22
N VAL A 662 33.78 -8.89 -28.27
CA VAL A 662 33.64 -8.25 -26.96
C VAL A 662 34.80 -7.30 -26.70
N THR A 663 34.50 -6.07 -26.29
CA THR A 663 35.47 -5.01 -25.95
C THR A 663 35.21 -4.52 -24.53
N LEU A 664 36.20 -4.60 -23.64
CA LEU A 664 36.18 -3.93 -22.32
C LEU A 664 36.89 -2.59 -22.45
N ALA A 665 36.23 -1.51 -22.02
CA ALA A 665 36.73 -0.15 -22.10
C ALA A 665 36.46 0.64 -20.80
N ARG A 666 37.30 1.64 -20.53
CA ARG A 666 37.20 2.52 -19.36
C ARG A 666 36.57 3.87 -19.74
N VAL A 667 35.56 4.29 -18.99
CA VAL A 667 34.76 5.51 -19.23
C VAL A 667 35.55 6.75 -18.77
N GLY A 668 35.55 7.80 -19.59
CA GLY A 668 36.17 9.09 -19.30
C GLY A 668 35.25 10.07 -18.57
N ASP A 669 35.79 11.24 -18.21
CA ASP A 669 35.03 12.38 -17.69
C ASP A 669 35.14 13.57 -18.68
N PRO A 670 34.06 13.99 -19.36
CA PRO A 670 32.65 13.54 -19.22
C PRO A 670 32.36 12.14 -19.80
N PRO A 671 31.30 11.45 -19.34
CA PRO A 671 31.05 10.00 -19.54
C PRO A 671 30.57 9.59 -20.95
N GLN A 672 30.89 10.38 -21.98
CA GLN A 672 30.42 10.16 -23.35
C GLN A 672 31.40 9.34 -24.19
N ARG A 673 32.61 9.11 -23.69
CA ARG A 673 33.68 8.39 -24.39
C ARG A 673 34.35 7.36 -23.49
N ALA A 674 34.81 6.27 -24.11
CA ALA A 674 35.62 5.25 -23.45
C ALA A 674 36.93 4.97 -24.19
N LEU A 675 37.93 4.52 -23.43
CA LEU A 675 39.22 4.05 -23.92
C LEU A 675 39.25 2.51 -23.84
N PRO A 676 39.45 1.78 -24.96
CA PRO A 676 39.51 0.32 -24.95
C PRO A 676 40.73 -0.18 -24.16
N GLU A 677 40.52 -1.15 -23.27
CA GLU A 677 41.57 -1.81 -22.47
C GLU A 677 41.84 -3.24 -22.93
N SER A 678 40.81 -3.99 -23.36
CA SER A 678 40.98 -5.35 -23.89
C SER A 678 39.85 -5.77 -24.84
N GLU A 679 40.16 -6.69 -25.77
CA GLU A 679 39.24 -7.19 -26.81
C GLU A 679 39.42 -8.70 -27.02
N TRP A 680 38.32 -9.43 -27.24
CA TRP A 680 38.35 -10.86 -27.56
C TRP A 680 37.11 -11.31 -28.35
N ASP A 681 37.23 -12.43 -29.08
CA ASP A 681 36.11 -13.08 -29.75
C ASP A 681 35.48 -14.15 -28.83
N ALA A 682 34.18 -14.03 -28.58
CA ALA A 682 33.41 -14.95 -27.74
C ALA A 682 32.64 -15.96 -28.60
N GLN A 683 32.77 -17.25 -28.28
CA GLN A 683 31.97 -18.31 -28.92
C GLN A 683 30.47 -18.17 -28.59
N ASP A 684 30.16 -17.71 -27.37
CA ASP A 684 28.81 -17.37 -26.92
C ASP A 684 28.81 -15.91 -26.43
N PRO A 685 28.28 -14.95 -27.20
CA PRO A 685 28.34 -13.54 -26.85
C PRO A 685 27.46 -13.18 -25.65
N PHE A 686 26.56 -14.08 -25.24
CA PHE A 686 25.64 -13.86 -24.14
C PHE A 686 26.12 -14.46 -22.81
N PHE A 687 27.38 -14.89 -22.74
CA PHE A 687 28.04 -15.35 -21.52
C PHE A 687 29.39 -14.65 -21.36
N LEU A 688 29.56 -13.92 -20.26
CA LEU A 688 30.76 -13.17 -19.94
C LEU A 688 31.42 -13.69 -18.67
N SER A 689 32.75 -13.66 -18.64
CA SER A 689 33.56 -13.95 -17.46
C SER A 689 34.74 -12.99 -17.37
N VAL A 690 34.65 -12.00 -16.49
CA VAL A 690 35.57 -10.85 -16.40
C VAL A 690 36.28 -10.83 -15.04
N PRO A 691 37.62 -10.81 -14.99
CA PRO A 691 38.37 -10.65 -13.74
C PRO A 691 38.10 -9.29 -13.05
N PHE A 692 37.89 -9.28 -11.74
CA PHE A 692 37.66 -8.03 -10.99
C PHE A 692 38.83 -7.05 -11.06
N ALA A 693 40.06 -7.56 -11.16
CA ALA A 693 41.26 -6.75 -11.35
C ALA A 693 41.20 -5.88 -12.62
N GLN A 694 40.52 -6.34 -13.68
CA GLN A 694 40.33 -5.56 -14.91
C GLN A 694 39.24 -4.48 -14.77
N LEU A 695 38.37 -4.60 -13.76
CA LEU A 695 37.37 -3.59 -13.40
C LEU A 695 37.86 -2.66 -12.28
N GLY A 696 39.13 -2.75 -11.88
CA GLY A 696 39.70 -1.98 -10.78
C GLY A 696 39.04 -2.26 -9.43
N ARG A 697 38.55 -3.49 -9.20
CA ARG A 697 37.82 -3.89 -7.99
C ARG A 697 38.62 -4.87 -7.12
N GLY A 698 38.63 -4.61 -5.81
CA GLY A 698 39.25 -5.42 -4.76
C GLY A 698 38.23 -6.08 -3.83
N ALA A 699 38.73 -6.87 -2.87
CA ALA A 699 37.90 -7.61 -1.91
C ALA A 699 37.00 -6.67 -1.08
N GLY A 700 35.70 -6.94 -1.08
CA GLY A 700 34.71 -6.11 -0.40
C GLY A 700 34.24 -4.89 -1.20
N ASP A 701 34.74 -4.66 -2.42
CA ASP A 701 34.23 -3.57 -3.24
C ASP A 701 32.83 -3.89 -3.80
N PRO A 702 31.91 -2.91 -3.81
CA PRO A 702 30.65 -3.05 -4.52
C PRO A 702 30.89 -2.97 -6.04
N VAL A 703 30.13 -3.77 -6.79
CA VAL A 703 30.09 -3.74 -8.25
C VAL A 703 28.63 -3.62 -8.67
N GLU A 704 28.30 -2.54 -9.34
CA GLU A 704 26.96 -2.27 -9.88
C GLU A 704 27.00 -2.37 -11.39
N LEU A 705 25.96 -2.99 -11.96
CA LEU A 705 25.89 -3.33 -13.38
C LEU A 705 24.61 -2.80 -14.01
N ALA A 706 24.67 -2.27 -15.23
CA ALA A 706 23.49 -1.99 -16.04
C ALA A 706 23.75 -2.40 -17.49
N LEU A 707 22.75 -2.99 -18.14
CA LEU A 707 22.84 -3.42 -19.54
C LEU A 707 22.02 -2.47 -20.42
N ILE A 708 22.63 -1.86 -21.42
CA ILE A 708 21.96 -1.07 -22.45
C ILE A 708 21.98 -1.86 -23.76
N VAL A 709 20.84 -1.86 -24.46
CA VAL A 709 20.69 -2.40 -25.80
C VAL A 709 20.53 -1.21 -26.74
N SER A 710 21.46 -1.09 -27.70
CA SER A 710 21.40 -0.06 -28.73
C SER A 710 21.13 -0.69 -30.10
N ARG A 711 20.33 0.01 -30.93
CA ARG A 711 20.12 -0.29 -32.35
C ARG A 711 20.58 0.90 -33.18
N ASP A 712 21.46 0.67 -34.15
CA ASP A 712 22.01 1.73 -35.01
C ASP A 712 22.55 2.92 -34.19
N GLY A 713 23.22 2.63 -33.06
CA GLY A 713 23.80 3.62 -32.15
C GLY A 713 22.82 4.37 -31.24
N HIS A 714 21.54 3.99 -31.21
CA HIS A 714 20.52 4.59 -30.34
C HIS A 714 20.01 3.59 -29.30
N ASP A 715 19.83 4.03 -28.06
CA ASP A 715 19.32 3.18 -26.99
C ASP A 715 17.85 2.82 -27.22
N ILE A 716 17.54 1.53 -27.09
CA ILE A 716 16.19 1.02 -27.28
C ILE A 716 15.68 0.23 -26.06
N GLU A 717 16.56 -0.25 -25.19
CA GLU A 717 16.20 -1.00 -23.98
C GLU A 717 17.31 -0.91 -22.93
N GLN A 718 16.95 -0.68 -21.66
CA GLN A 718 17.87 -0.70 -20.52
C GLN A 718 17.42 -1.80 -19.54
N VAL A 719 18.38 -2.53 -18.98
CA VAL A 719 18.13 -3.62 -18.03
C VAL A 719 19.06 -3.45 -16.82
N PRO A 720 18.53 -3.12 -15.64
CA PRO A 720 17.12 -2.81 -15.35
C PRO A 720 16.70 -1.45 -15.96
N PRO A 721 15.40 -1.21 -16.25
CA PRO A 721 14.92 0.02 -16.89
C PRO A 721 15.19 1.28 -16.06
N ASN A 722 15.34 1.14 -14.74
CA ASN A 722 15.92 2.15 -13.84
C ASN A 722 16.79 1.40 -12.81
N GLY A 723 17.91 2.00 -12.38
CA GLY A 723 18.80 1.45 -11.35
C GLY A 723 19.85 0.47 -11.87
N SER A 724 20.35 -0.40 -10.98
CA SER A 724 21.49 -1.29 -11.24
C SER A 724 21.32 -2.71 -10.67
N MET A 725 22.00 -3.67 -11.29
CA MET A 725 22.26 -5.02 -10.77
C MET A 725 23.54 -5.03 -9.93
N GLY A 726 23.41 -4.98 -8.61
CA GLY A 726 24.54 -4.95 -7.68
C GLY A 726 24.99 -6.32 -7.16
N LEU A 727 26.29 -6.49 -6.98
CA LEU A 727 26.97 -7.58 -6.26
C LEU A 727 28.23 -7.04 -5.53
N ARG A 728 28.89 -7.90 -4.75
CA ARG A 728 30.11 -7.55 -4.00
C ARG A 728 31.23 -8.54 -4.31
N VAL A 729 32.46 -8.05 -4.45
CA VAL A 729 33.64 -8.91 -4.56
C VAL A 729 33.83 -9.64 -3.23
N PRO A 730 33.93 -10.98 -3.20
CA PRO A 730 34.03 -11.74 -1.96
C PRO A 730 35.27 -11.35 -1.14
N GLY A 731 35.08 -11.19 0.17
CA GLY A 731 36.11 -10.77 1.12
C GLY A 731 35.67 -9.58 1.98
N VAL A 732 36.38 -9.34 3.08
CA VAL A 732 36.12 -8.24 4.02
C VAL A 732 37.04 -7.08 3.67
N SER A 733 36.47 -5.91 3.38
CA SER A 733 37.26 -4.68 3.28
C SER A 733 37.94 -4.44 4.64
N THR A 734 39.25 -4.21 4.64
CA THR A 734 39.99 -3.95 5.85
C THR A 734 39.42 -2.71 6.53
N VAL A 735 38.76 -2.90 7.68
CA VAL A 735 38.36 -1.81 8.56
C VAL A 735 39.62 -0.98 8.81
N VAL A 736 39.59 0.29 8.36
CA VAL A 736 40.69 1.21 8.64
C VAL A 736 40.73 1.39 10.15
N GLU A 737 41.74 0.84 10.81
CA GLU A 737 42.08 1.17 12.19
C GLU A 737 42.53 2.64 12.21
N ALA A 738 41.58 3.56 12.35
CA ALA A 738 41.88 4.98 12.46
C ALA A 738 42.36 5.34 13.88
N GLU A 739 43.35 6.23 13.95
CA GLU A 739 44.03 6.68 15.16
C GLU A 739 43.11 6.96 16.36
N HIS A 740 43.47 6.39 17.50
CA HIS A 740 42.92 6.76 18.79
C HIS A 740 43.32 8.20 19.13
N GLY A 741 42.37 9.11 19.44
CA GLY A 741 42.73 10.27 20.25
C GLY A 741 41.87 11.53 20.27
N LYS A 742 40.93 11.78 19.32
CA LYS A 742 40.14 13.04 19.33
C LYS A 742 38.70 12.85 19.83
N PRO A 743 38.23 13.66 20.81
CA PRO A 743 36.82 13.73 21.17
C PRO A 743 35.94 14.18 20.00
N LEU A 744 35.00 13.33 19.58
CA LEU A 744 33.96 13.65 18.60
C LEU A 744 32.87 14.58 19.17
N LYS A 745 32.30 15.42 18.31
CA LYS A 745 31.05 16.16 18.53
C LYS A 745 29.89 15.42 17.86
N VAL A 746 28.90 15.01 18.64
CA VAL A 746 27.76 14.22 18.13
C VAL A 746 26.45 14.93 18.45
N LEU A 747 25.62 15.14 17.42
CA LEU A 747 24.24 15.57 17.60
C LEU A 747 23.30 14.37 17.44
N VAL A 748 22.62 13.99 18.51
CA VAL A 748 21.62 12.91 18.50
C VAL A 748 20.24 13.50 18.23
N ALA A 749 19.65 13.21 17.08
CA ALA A 749 18.31 13.65 16.72
C ALA A 749 17.31 12.50 16.85
N ALA A 750 16.34 12.68 17.73
CA ALA A 750 15.31 11.68 17.99
C ALA A 750 13.95 12.35 18.19
N ALA A 751 12.88 11.71 17.72
CA ALA A 751 11.52 12.15 18.00
C ALA A 751 11.10 11.90 19.45
N GLU A 752 11.82 11.05 20.19
CA GLU A 752 11.59 10.68 21.58
C GLU A 752 12.91 10.68 22.37
N LEU A 753 12.90 11.21 23.59
CA LEU A 753 14.05 11.25 24.48
C LEU A 753 13.57 11.27 25.95
N ALA A 754 13.99 10.29 26.75
CA ALA A 754 13.65 10.26 28.17
C ALA A 754 14.49 11.30 28.96
N PRO A 755 13.91 12.04 29.93
CA PRO A 755 12.55 11.89 30.47
C PRO A 755 11.48 12.76 29.80
N PHE A 756 11.80 13.54 28.77
CA PHE A 756 10.90 14.56 28.23
C PHE A 756 9.75 14.01 27.38
N ALA A 757 10.06 13.08 26.47
CA ALA A 757 9.09 12.52 25.53
C ALA A 757 9.34 11.01 25.37
N LYS A 758 8.44 10.19 25.90
CA LYS A 758 8.56 8.73 25.92
C LYS A 758 7.23 8.05 25.57
N MET A 759 7.21 7.35 24.45
CA MET A 759 6.13 6.45 24.02
C MET A 759 6.61 5.00 23.91
N GLY A 760 7.87 4.79 23.50
CA GLY A 760 8.48 3.47 23.36
C GLY A 760 9.88 3.37 23.98
N GLY A 761 10.57 2.27 23.68
CA GLY A 761 11.95 2.03 24.14
C GLY A 761 13.02 2.89 23.46
N ILE A 762 12.67 3.58 22.36
CA ILE A 762 13.57 4.48 21.62
C ILE A 762 14.04 5.61 22.53
N ALA A 763 13.14 6.19 23.33
CA ALA A 763 13.43 7.28 24.25
C ALA A 763 14.55 6.92 25.25
N ASP A 764 14.50 5.68 25.77
CA ASP A 764 15.48 5.18 26.74
C ASP A 764 16.82 4.88 26.07
N VAL A 765 16.79 4.29 24.87
CA VAL A 765 17.99 4.00 24.08
C VAL A 765 18.74 5.28 23.72
N ALA A 766 18.05 6.26 23.12
CA ALA A 766 18.66 7.52 22.71
C ALA A 766 19.27 8.26 23.91
N ALA A 767 18.54 8.35 25.04
CA ALA A 767 19.03 9.03 26.24
C ALA A 767 20.24 8.31 26.87
N SER A 768 20.18 6.99 27.00
CA SER A 768 21.22 6.23 27.70
C SER A 768 22.51 6.11 26.88
N LEU A 769 22.40 5.88 25.57
CA LEU A 769 23.55 5.92 24.67
C LEU A 769 24.23 7.29 24.70
N SER A 770 23.44 8.38 24.65
CA SER A 770 23.98 9.74 24.66
C SER A 770 24.72 10.07 25.96
N LYS A 771 24.15 9.68 27.11
CA LYS A 771 24.81 9.81 28.42
C LYS A 771 26.14 9.06 28.44
N GLU A 772 26.17 7.83 27.94
CA GLU A 772 27.36 6.99 27.96
C GLU A 772 28.47 7.51 27.04
N LEU A 773 28.13 7.94 25.82
CA LEU A 773 29.08 8.57 24.91
C LEU A 773 29.70 9.84 25.53
N ARG A 774 28.90 10.63 26.25
CA ARG A 774 29.39 11.81 26.99
C ARG A 774 30.32 11.42 28.15
N ARG A 775 29.99 10.35 28.88
CA ARG A 775 30.84 9.77 29.94
C ARG A 775 32.20 9.31 29.40
N LEU A 776 32.24 8.85 28.14
CA LEU A 776 33.48 8.48 27.43
C LEU A 776 34.30 9.69 26.95
N GLY A 777 33.84 10.93 27.18
CA GLY A 777 34.59 12.16 26.92
C GLY A 777 34.24 12.89 25.62
N HIS A 778 33.13 12.52 24.96
CA HIS A 778 32.67 13.14 23.72
C HIS A 778 31.71 14.32 23.98
N ASP A 779 31.67 15.33 23.09
CA ASP A 779 30.68 16.42 23.18
C ASP A 779 29.37 15.95 22.50
N VAL A 780 28.51 15.35 23.30
CA VAL A 780 27.21 14.85 22.85
C VAL A 780 26.11 15.83 23.23
N ARG A 781 25.26 16.17 22.26
CA ARG A 781 24.05 16.98 22.44
C ARG A 781 22.88 16.25 21.80
N ALA A 782 21.67 16.49 22.28
CA ALA A 782 20.46 15.89 21.71
C ALA A 782 19.49 16.96 21.17
N VAL A 783 18.64 16.58 20.21
CA VAL A 783 17.57 17.44 19.69
C VAL A 783 16.29 16.64 19.47
N LEU A 784 15.15 17.22 19.86
CA LEU A 784 13.80 16.69 19.64
C LEU A 784 12.77 17.80 19.43
N PRO A 785 11.57 17.49 18.88
CA PRO A 785 10.46 18.46 18.86
C PRO A 785 9.95 18.80 20.26
N ARG A 786 9.49 20.04 20.46
CA ARG A 786 8.79 20.42 21.71
C ARG A 786 7.31 20.04 21.63
N TYR A 787 6.97 18.83 22.05
CA TYR A 787 5.57 18.43 22.16
C TYR A 787 4.86 19.14 23.32
N ARG A 788 3.53 19.23 23.26
CA ARG A 788 2.66 19.80 24.30
C ARG A 788 3.02 19.35 25.73
N GLN A 789 3.30 18.06 25.90
CA GLN A 789 3.62 17.44 27.19
C GLN A 789 4.96 17.90 27.80
N ILE A 790 5.85 18.53 27.02
CA ILE A 790 7.14 19.02 27.49
C ILE A 790 6.94 20.45 28.03
N ASP A 791 6.67 20.55 29.32
CA ASP A 791 6.46 21.84 29.97
C ASP A 791 7.78 22.62 30.14
N ILE A 792 7.77 23.88 29.70
CA ILE A 792 8.96 24.77 29.71
C ILE A 792 9.41 25.06 31.14
N ALA A 793 8.47 25.32 32.06
CA ALA A 793 8.80 25.69 33.43
C ALA A 793 9.28 24.49 34.25
N GLN A 794 8.60 23.34 34.10
CA GLN A 794 8.93 22.09 34.78
C GLN A 794 10.35 21.62 34.46
N HIS A 795 10.76 21.76 33.19
CA HIS A 795 12.08 21.33 32.73
C HIS A 795 13.13 22.46 32.67
N GLY A 796 12.76 23.68 33.08
CA GLY A 796 13.67 24.83 33.11
C GLY A 796 14.23 25.17 31.72
N LEU A 797 13.42 25.06 30.67
CA LEU A 797 13.85 25.25 29.29
C LEU A 797 14.10 26.73 28.99
N VAL A 798 15.27 27.06 28.44
CA VAL A 798 15.69 28.43 28.14
C VAL A 798 15.75 28.65 26.62
N PRO A 799 15.09 29.67 26.05
CA PRO A 799 15.19 29.94 24.62
C PRO A 799 16.61 30.43 24.27
N VAL A 800 17.31 29.69 23.43
CA VAL A 800 18.67 29.97 22.97
C VAL A 800 18.71 30.54 21.55
N VAL A 801 17.70 30.24 20.72
CA VAL A 801 17.48 30.85 19.40
C VAL A 801 16.02 31.22 19.27
N ARG A 802 15.71 32.47 18.89
CA ARG A 802 14.34 32.95 18.63
C ARG A 802 14.23 33.42 17.19
N GLY A 803 13.05 33.28 16.58
CA GLY A 803 12.80 33.76 15.23
C GLY A 803 13.53 32.96 14.15
N LEU A 804 13.91 31.70 14.41
CA LEU A 804 14.61 30.86 13.44
C LEU A 804 13.68 30.59 12.25
N GLN A 805 14.08 31.05 11.07
CA GLN A 805 13.30 30.88 9.85
C GLN A 805 13.63 29.51 9.23
N VAL A 806 12.72 28.55 9.38
CA VAL A 806 12.93 27.18 8.89
C VAL A 806 12.17 27.01 7.57
N PRO A 807 12.85 26.70 6.44
CA PRO A 807 12.14 26.53 5.18
C PRO A 807 11.26 25.27 5.18
N LEU A 808 9.99 25.44 4.81
CA LEU A 808 9.02 24.35 4.63
C LEU A 808 8.14 24.65 3.41
N GLY A 809 8.42 24.00 2.28
CA GLY A 809 7.81 24.35 1.00
C GLY A 809 8.26 25.74 0.53
N THR A 810 7.30 26.55 0.06
CA THR A 810 7.58 27.88 -0.51
C THR A 810 7.71 29.00 0.53
N GLN A 811 7.35 28.76 1.79
CA GLN A 811 7.40 29.76 2.86
C GLN A 811 8.19 29.25 4.07
N PRO A 812 9.05 30.09 4.67
CA PRO A 812 9.67 29.76 5.94
C PRO A 812 8.62 29.79 7.06
N VAL A 813 8.74 28.85 8.00
CA VAL A 813 7.95 28.80 9.23
C VAL A 813 8.89 29.12 10.40
N GLU A 814 8.44 30.00 11.29
CA GLU A 814 9.24 30.44 12.43
C GLU A 814 9.31 29.36 13.53
N ALA A 815 10.52 29.11 14.05
CA ALA A 815 10.78 28.24 15.19
C ALA A 815 11.49 28.99 16.32
N THR A 816 11.27 28.52 17.55
CA THR A 816 12.13 28.85 18.70
C THR A 816 12.88 27.59 19.14
N ILE A 817 14.18 27.71 19.37
CA ILE A 817 14.98 26.62 19.93
C ILE A 817 15.18 26.88 21.42
N TYR A 818 14.67 25.96 22.24
CA TYR A 818 14.94 25.95 23.67
C TYR A 818 16.08 25.00 23.99
N GLU A 819 16.87 25.33 25.01
CA GLU A 819 17.86 24.44 25.62
C GLU A 819 17.35 24.00 27.00
N GLY A 820 17.40 22.69 27.24
CA GLY A 820 17.33 22.07 28.55
C GLY A 820 18.53 21.15 28.77
N ARG A 821 18.52 20.37 29.86
CA ARG A 821 19.62 19.45 30.17
C ARG A 821 19.14 18.12 30.71
N ILE A 822 19.88 17.07 30.41
CA ILE A 822 19.87 15.79 31.15
C ILE A 822 21.22 15.69 31.84
N ASN A 823 21.25 15.83 33.16
CA ASN A 823 22.49 16.01 33.91
C ASN A 823 23.32 17.18 33.31
N ASP A 824 24.51 16.89 32.78
CA ASP A 824 25.39 17.85 32.14
C ASP A 824 25.25 17.86 30.60
N MET A 825 24.39 17.04 30.00
CA MET A 825 24.19 16.96 28.55
C MET A 825 23.16 18.00 28.05
N PRO A 826 23.54 18.90 27.11
CA PRO A 826 22.59 19.82 26.48
C PRO A 826 21.54 19.10 25.63
N VAL A 827 20.29 19.54 25.72
CA VAL A 827 19.17 19.03 24.92
C VAL A 827 18.43 20.21 24.30
N TYR A 828 18.29 20.21 22.97
CA TYR A 828 17.60 21.24 22.21
C TYR A 828 16.17 20.81 21.86
N PHE A 829 15.23 21.74 22.01
CA PHE A 829 13.82 21.53 21.71
C PHE A 829 13.39 22.45 20.59
N VAL A 830 12.98 21.88 19.46
CA VAL A 830 12.43 22.62 18.32
C VAL A 830 10.96 22.94 18.64
N ASP A 831 10.69 24.18 19.03
CA ASP A 831 9.35 24.67 19.32
C ASP A 831 8.72 25.33 18.10
N CYS A 832 7.63 24.73 17.64
CA CYS A 832 6.74 25.25 16.61
C CYS A 832 5.32 24.83 16.99
N PRO A 833 4.61 25.63 17.80
CA PRO A 833 3.29 25.26 18.32
C PRO A 833 2.28 24.81 17.24
N PRO A 834 2.20 25.43 16.05
CA PRO A 834 1.30 24.95 14.99
C PRO A 834 1.53 23.49 14.58
N LEU A 835 2.75 22.96 14.71
CA LEU A 835 3.11 21.60 14.32
C LEU A 835 3.17 20.63 15.51
N PHE A 836 3.63 21.05 16.69
CA PHE A 836 3.95 20.15 17.81
C PHE A 836 3.08 20.32 19.06
N ASP A 837 2.27 21.38 19.17
CA ASP A 837 1.31 21.55 20.27
C ASP A 837 0.05 20.72 20.03
N ARG A 838 0.16 19.39 20.21
CA ARG A 838 -0.88 18.38 19.92
C ARG A 838 -1.08 17.40 21.09
N ASP A 839 -2.21 16.68 21.09
CA ASP A 839 -2.55 15.67 22.12
C ASP A 839 -1.73 14.38 22.05
N SER A 840 -1.01 14.15 20.95
CA SER A 840 -0.17 12.97 20.71
C SER A 840 1.09 13.37 19.94
N MET A 841 2.13 12.53 19.97
CA MET A 841 3.36 12.73 19.21
C MET A 841 3.21 12.38 17.72
N TYR A 842 2.39 11.38 17.40
CA TYR A 842 2.26 10.82 16.04
C TYR A 842 0.79 10.55 15.67
N GLY A 843 0.53 10.31 14.38
CA GLY A 843 -0.74 9.84 13.83
C GLY A 843 -1.60 10.94 13.23
N PHE A 844 -1.00 12.07 12.83
CA PHE A 844 -1.71 13.20 12.22
C PHE A 844 -1.52 13.19 10.70
N GLY A 845 -2.48 13.79 9.98
CA GLY A 845 -2.46 13.81 8.51
C GLY A 845 -1.34 14.66 7.90
N ASP A 846 -0.71 15.52 8.72
CA ASP A 846 0.41 16.41 8.39
C ASP A 846 1.76 15.93 8.98
N ASP A 847 1.87 14.64 9.33
CA ASP A 847 3.09 14.07 9.91
C ASP A 847 4.31 14.20 8.97
N ASP A 848 4.12 14.25 7.65
CA ASP A 848 5.17 14.60 6.69
C ASP A 848 5.73 16.00 6.96
N ALA A 849 4.87 17.02 6.96
CA ALA A 849 5.25 18.41 7.19
C ALA A 849 5.92 18.58 8.56
N ARG A 850 5.41 17.93 9.61
CA ARG A 850 5.95 18.00 10.97
C ARG A 850 7.40 17.51 11.04
N PHE A 851 7.68 16.34 10.49
CA PHE A 851 9.03 15.74 10.61
C PHE A 851 10.00 16.22 9.53
N ILE A 852 9.52 16.69 8.38
CA ILE A 852 10.32 17.48 7.43
C ILE A 852 10.75 18.79 8.07
N PHE A 853 9.82 19.51 8.72
CA PHE A 853 10.14 20.72 9.45
C PHE A 853 11.15 20.46 10.57
N PHE A 854 11.00 19.37 11.34
CA PHE A 854 12.01 18.98 12.33
C PHE A 854 13.39 18.75 11.70
N ALA A 855 13.45 17.99 10.59
CA ALA A 855 14.69 17.73 9.85
C ALA A 855 15.34 18.99 9.28
N ARG A 856 14.55 20.00 8.90
CA ARG A 856 15.05 21.31 8.45
C ARG A 856 15.50 22.16 9.63
N ALA A 857 14.68 22.27 10.68
CA ALA A 857 14.96 23.06 11.87
C ALA A 857 16.24 22.62 12.56
N LEU A 858 16.50 21.31 12.64
CA LEU A 858 17.73 20.81 13.26
C LEU A 858 19.00 21.17 12.47
N LEU A 859 18.91 21.37 11.14
CA LEU A 859 20.03 21.83 10.32
C LEU A 859 20.20 23.34 10.41
N GLU A 860 19.08 24.09 10.33
CA GLU A 860 19.09 25.57 10.41
C GLU A 860 19.55 26.09 11.78
N MET A 861 19.31 25.36 12.87
CA MET A 861 19.73 25.80 14.21
C MET A 861 21.25 25.71 14.45
N LEU A 862 22.00 24.92 13.66
CA LEU A 862 23.43 24.65 13.92
C LEU A 862 24.29 25.92 13.82
N GLY A 863 24.02 26.77 12.83
CA GLY A 863 24.73 28.03 12.63
C GLY A 863 24.53 29.01 13.81
N PRO A 864 23.28 29.37 14.16
CA PRO A 864 22.98 30.24 15.30
C PRO A 864 23.47 29.72 16.65
N LEU A 865 23.58 28.39 16.83
CA LEU A 865 24.11 27.78 18.05
C LEU A 865 25.64 27.70 18.09
N ASP A 866 26.33 28.11 17.03
CA ASP A 866 27.78 27.94 16.85
C ASP A 866 28.24 26.50 17.15
N PHE A 867 27.43 25.52 16.71
CA PHE A 867 27.67 24.11 16.95
C PHE A 867 27.75 23.34 15.63
N ARG A 868 28.96 22.87 15.32
CA ARG A 868 29.25 22.03 14.15
C ARG A 868 29.54 20.60 14.61
N PRO A 869 28.60 19.64 14.46
CA PRO A 869 28.84 18.25 14.81
C PRO A 869 29.78 17.58 13.79
N ASP A 870 30.56 16.60 14.24
CA ASP A 870 31.28 15.69 13.34
C ASP A 870 30.31 14.64 12.75
N VAL A 871 29.34 14.21 13.57
CA VAL A 871 28.29 13.24 13.19
C VAL A 871 26.92 13.69 13.68
N ILE A 872 25.90 13.61 12.82
CA ILE A 872 24.49 13.66 13.21
C ILE A 872 23.98 12.22 13.27
N HIS A 873 23.57 11.78 14.47
CA HIS A 873 23.01 10.46 14.72
C HIS A 873 21.48 10.55 14.75
N LEU A 874 20.85 9.97 13.74
CA LEU A 874 19.43 10.01 13.45
C LEU A 874 18.76 8.72 13.94
N HIS A 875 17.56 8.84 14.53
CA HIS A 875 16.76 7.70 14.92
C HIS A 875 15.44 7.64 14.14
N ASP A 876 15.21 6.51 13.47
CA ASP A 876 14.01 6.17 12.69
C ASP A 876 13.63 7.21 11.61
N TRP A 877 12.45 7.04 11.01
CA TRP A 877 11.99 7.79 9.84
C TRP A 877 11.84 9.30 10.09
N GLN A 878 11.64 9.71 11.35
CA GLN A 878 11.44 11.11 11.75
C GLN A 878 12.68 11.98 11.50
N GLY A 879 13.88 11.40 11.61
CA GLY A 879 15.15 12.06 11.27
C GLY A 879 15.74 11.63 9.93
N ALA A 880 15.18 10.59 9.29
CA ALA A 880 15.79 9.91 8.15
C ALA A 880 15.95 10.78 6.90
N LEU A 881 15.27 11.93 6.78
CA LEU A 881 15.44 12.81 5.62
C LEU A 881 16.72 13.65 5.67
N VAL A 882 17.34 13.83 6.85
CA VAL A 882 18.52 14.68 7.05
C VAL A 882 19.70 14.35 6.13
N PRO A 883 20.09 13.08 5.89
CA PRO A 883 21.21 12.76 5.01
C PRO A 883 20.92 13.17 3.57
N ASN A 884 19.66 13.03 3.12
CA ASN A 884 19.25 13.48 1.80
C ASN A 884 19.30 15.01 1.69
N LEU A 885 18.86 15.73 2.75
CA LEU A 885 18.94 17.19 2.79
C LEU A 885 20.40 17.66 2.75
N LEU A 886 21.28 17.05 3.54
CA LEU A 886 22.72 17.38 3.54
C LEU A 886 23.36 17.16 2.17
N ASP A 887 23.07 16.02 1.52
CA ASP A 887 23.62 15.66 0.21
C ASP A 887 23.14 16.58 -0.93
N ARG A 888 21.93 17.15 -0.84
CA ARG A 888 21.31 17.92 -1.94
C ARG A 888 21.25 19.42 -1.71
N LEU A 889 20.90 19.85 -0.49
CA LEU A 889 20.65 21.26 -0.17
C LEU A 889 21.79 21.92 0.61
N TYR A 890 22.58 21.14 1.35
CA TYR A 890 23.71 21.65 2.15
C TYR A 890 25.04 21.05 1.69
N ALA A 891 25.10 20.60 0.43
CA ALA A 891 26.27 19.95 -0.14
C ALA A 891 27.49 20.89 -0.18
N ASP A 892 27.23 22.17 -0.41
CA ASP A 892 28.20 23.26 -0.52
C ASP A 892 27.98 24.23 0.65
N GLY A 893 28.82 24.15 1.70
CA GLY A 893 28.72 25.05 2.84
C GLY A 893 29.31 24.51 4.13
N PRO A 894 29.08 25.17 5.29
CA PRO A 894 29.66 24.78 6.57
C PRO A 894 29.27 23.37 7.04
N LEU A 895 28.17 22.81 6.53
CA LEU A 895 27.69 21.48 6.89
C LEU A 895 28.18 20.37 5.92
N SER A 896 29.00 20.72 4.92
CA SER A 896 29.43 19.79 3.87
C SER A 896 30.26 18.60 4.36
N ASP A 897 30.90 18.72 5.52
CA ASP A 897 31.80 17.71 6.11
C ASP A 897 31.12 16.89 7.23
N VAL A 898 29.83 17.14 7.49
CA VAL A 898 29.10 16.48 8.58
C VAL A 898 28.65 15.09 8.13
N ALA A 899 29.13 14.05 8.80
CA ALA A 899 28.71 12.69 8.52
C ALA A 899 27.38 12.35 9.23
N THR A 900 26.72 11.30 8.75
CA THR A 900 25.41 10.86 9.22
C THR A 900 25.40 9.39 9.59
N ALA A 901 24.79 9.09 10.74
CA ALA A 901 24.50 7.72 11.17
C ALA A 901 22.99 7.57 11.38
N LEU A 902 22.35 6.59 10.76
CA LEU A 902 20.92 6.32 10.91
C LEU A 902 20.70 5.01 11.67
N THR A 903 20.08 5.06 12.86
CA THR A 903 19.63 3.87 13.57
C THR A 903 18.16 3.56 13.26
N ILE A 904 17.90 2.34 12.80
CA ILE A 904 16.58 1.76 12.60
C ILE A 904 16.23 0.90 13.83
N HIS A 905 15.23 1.32 14.60
CA HIS A 905 14.70 0.56 15.74
C HIS A 905 13.60 -0.42 15.33
N ASN A 906 12.85 -0.08 14.29
CA ASN A 906 11.84 -0.93 13.68
C ASN A 906 11.55 -0.50 12.23
N LEU A 907 11.16 -1.44 11.36
CA LEU A 907 10.82 -1.15 9.96
C LEU A 907 9.32 -0.93 9.71
N SER A 908 8.49 -1.08 10.74
CA SER A 908 7.03 -0.99 10.60
C SER A 908 6.54 0.45 10.32
N ALA A 909 7.27 1.46 10.79
CA ALA A 909 6.98 2.87 10.55
C ALA A 909 8.06 3.49 9.67
N GLN A 910 7.72 3.81 8.42
CA GLN A 910 8.70 4.21 7.40
C GLN A 910 8.57 5.67 6.94
N GLY A 911 7.47 6.35 7.28
CA GLY A 911 7.16 7.69 6.77
C GLY A 911 6.96 7.68 5.25
N VAL A 912 5.91 6.98 4.79
CA VAL A 912 5.55 6.89 3.37
C VAL A 912 4.51 7.94 3.03
N TYR A 913 4.84 8.82 2.09
CA TYR A 913 4.02 9.97 1.70
C TYR A 913 3.99 10.15 0.18
N GLY A 914 3.13 11.07 -0.29
CA GLY A 914 3.09 11.48 -1.68
C GLY A 914 4.24 12.41 -2.06
N PHE A 915 4.34 12.76 -3.35
CA PHE A 915 5.39 13.64 -3.88
C PHE A 915 5.50 14.99 -3.14
N GLY A 916 4.40 15.49 -2.57
CA GLY A 916 4.41 16.77 -1.85
C GLY A 916 5.32 16.84 -0.63
N ALA A 917 5.67 15.69 -0.05
CA ALA A 917 6.72 15.62 0.97
C ALA A 917 8.09 16.13 0.43
N LEU A 918 8.39 15.94 -0.86
CA LEU A 918 9.62 16.51 -1.45
C LEU A 918 9.51 18.01 -1.64
N THR A 919 8.36 18.52 -2.06
CA THR A 919 8.10 19.96 -2.16
C THR A 919 8.29 20.63 -0.80
N LEU A 920 7.68 20.07 0.24
CA LEU A 920 7.82 20.56 1.62
C LEU A 920 9.29 20.56 2.08
N ALA A 921 10.07 19.56 1.66
CA ALA A 921 11.49 19.46 1.98
C ALA A 921 12.41 20.35 1.12
N GLY A 922 11.90 20.90 0.01
CA GLY A 922 12.70 21.59 -1.01
C GLY A 922 13.54 20.64 -1.87
N LEU A 923 13.14 19.38 -1.99
CA LEU A 923 13.83 18.31 -2.71
C LEU A 923 13.17 17.92 -4.05
N GLU A 924 12.13 18.63 -4.48
CA GLU A 924 11.33 18.31 -5.67
C GLU A 924 12.16 18.21 -6.96
N LYS A 925 13.24 19.00 -7.06
CA LYS A 925 14.14 19.00 -8.23
C LYS A 925 14.88 17.68 -8.45
N TRP A 926 15.07 16.88 -7.40
CA TRP A 926 15.73 15.58 -7.47
C TRP A 926 14.74 14.41 -7.58
N GLY A 927 13.43 14.68 -7.48
CA GLY A 927 12.38 13.69 -7.70
C GLY A 927 12.36 12.52 -6.72
N LEU A 928 11.59 11.49 -7.07
CA LEU A 928 11.52 10.22 -6.33
C LEU A 928 12.85 9.47 -6.40
N MET A 929 13.15 8.68 -5.35
CA MET A 929 14.27 7.74 -5.43
C MET A 929 13.92 6.65 -6.42
N ARG A 930 14.66 6.54 -7.52
CA ARG A 930 14.50 5.48 -8.51
C ARG A 930 15.58 4.43 -8.33
N VAL A 931 15.44 3.66 -7.25
CA VAL A 931 16.39 2.59 -6.91
C VAL A 931 16.05 1.28 -7.63
N GLY A 932 14.98 1.26 -8.42
CA GLY A 932 14.54 0.09 -9.19
C GLY A 932 13.76 -0.90 -8.34
N ILE A 933 13.06 -0.40 -7.31
CA ILE A 933 12.32 -1.21 -6.32
C ILE A 933 10.82 -0.88 -6.48
N PRO A 934 10.01 -1.81 -7.02
CA PRO A 934 8.57 -1.63 -7.19
C PRO A 934 7.88 -1.22 -5.89
N GLY A 935 7.09 -0.16 -5.94
CA GLY A 935 6.38 0.39 -4.77
C GLY A 935 7.19 1.39 -3.93
N LEU A 936 8.52 1.41 -4.00
CA LEU A 936 9.35 2.47 -3.42
C LEU A 936 9.62 3.60 -4.43
N ASP A 937 9.77 3.25 -5.72
CA ASP A 937 10.07 4.20 -6.80
C ASP A 937 8.91 5.19 -7.09
N ASP A 938 7.70 4.84 -6.65
CA ASP A 938 6.47 5.60 -6.92
C ASP A 938 5.98 6.43 -5.72
N VAL A 939 6.69 6.37 -4.57
CA VAL A 939 6.29 7.01 -3.31
C VAL A 939 7.47 7.74 -2.66
N VAL A 940 7.18 8.65 -1.74
CA VAL A 940 8.21 9.27 -0.90
C VAL A 940 8.34 8.47 0.39
N ASN A 941 9.32 7.57 0.44
CA ASN A 941 9.67 6.84 1.66
C ASN A 941 10.83 7.55 2.39
N LEU A 942 10.55 8.23 3.50
CA LEU A 942 11.56 9.01 4.24
C LEU A 942 12.63 8.09 4.85
N LEU A 943 12.25 6.93 5.39
CA LEU A 943 13.21 5.96 5.91
C LEU A 943 14.08 5.35 4.80
N GLY A 944 13.47 4.98 3.68
CA GLY A 944 14.20 4.49 2.49
C GLY A 944 15.23 5.50 1.98
N ARG A 945 14.87 6.80 1.96
CA ARG A 945 15.80 7.91 1.70
C ARG A 945 16.94 7.96 2.71
N GLY A 946 16.63 7.88 4.00
CA GLY A 946 17.67 7.83 5.03
C GLY A 946 18.64 6.68 4.83
N ILE A 947 18.14 5.47 4.55
CA ILE A 947 18.98 4.29 4.31
C ILE A 947 19.90 4.52 3.11
N HIS A 948 19.36 5.05 2.02
CA HIS A 948 20.13 5.29 0.79
C HIS A 948 21.15 6.43 0.92
N PHE A 949 20.82 7.52 1.61
CA PHE A 949 21.70 8.70 1.66
C PHE A 949 22.67 8.73 2.85
N ALA A 950 22.38 8.05 3.97
CA ALA A 950 23.24 8.06 5.16
C ALA A 950 24.63 7.47 4.88
N ASP A 951 25.66 7.96 5.60
CA ASP A 951 27.03 7.43 5.48
C ASP A 951 27.17 6.05 6.13
N VAL A 952 26.43 5.84 7.23
CA VAL A 952 26.20 4.52 7.84
C VAL A 952 24.76 4.38 8.31
N VAL A 953 24.26 3.15 8.23
CA VAL A 953 22.96 2.71 8.74
C VAL A 953 23.23 1.62 9.76
N ASN A 954 22.58 1.65 10.91
CA ASN A 954 22.60 0.52 11.81
C ASN A 954 21.21 0.15 12.28
N THR A 955 21.07 -1.08 12.74
CA THR A 955 19.92 -1.50 13.53
C THR A 955 20.39 -2.06 14.88
N VAL A 956 19.44 -2.38 15.74
CA VAL A 956 19.65 -2.63 17.17
C VAL A 956 20.07 -4.06 17.49
N SER A 957 20.52 -4.84 16.49
CA SER A 957 21.10 -6.18 16.65
C SER A 957 21.77 -6.67 15.35
N GLU A 958 22.75 -7.56 15.50
CA GLU A 958 23.50 -8.17 14.38
C GLU A 958 22.63 -9.18 13.63
N ARG A 959 21.92 -10.05 14.36
CA ARG A 959 20.95 -10.95 13.76
C ARG A 959 19.83 -10.21 13.06
N TYR A 960 19.29 -9.15 13.66
CA TYR A 960 18.21 -8.39 13.06
C TYR A 960 18.67 -7.67 11.78
N ALA A 961 19.90 -7.12 11.77
CA ALA A 961 20.49 -6.55 10.56
C ALA A 961 20.54 -7.55 9.38
N ALA A 962 20.78 -8.83 9.67
CA ALA A 962 20.72 -9.89 8.67
C ALA A 962 19.28 -10.30 8.32
N GLU A 963 18.37 -10.31 9.30
CA GLU A 963 16.98 -10.72 9.10
C GLU A 963 16.21 -9.75 8.20
N ILE A 964 16.33 -8.43 8.44
CA ILE A 964 15.62 -7.36 7.69
C ILE A 964 16.00 -7.27 6.22
N GLN A 965 17.11 -7.89 5.85
CA GLN A 965 17.51 -8.02 4.46
C GLN A 965 16.71 -9.10 3.73
N ARG A 966 15.68 -9.70 4.34
CA ARG A 966 14.81 -10.68 3.69
C ARG A 966 13.38 -10.15 3.60
N PRO A 967 12.62 -10.48 2.53
CA PRO A 967 11.25 -9.97 2.34
C PRO A 967 10.34 -10.20 3.53
N GLU A 968 10.51 -11.31 4.27
CA GLU A 968 9.66 -11.65 5.41
C GLU A 968 9.83 -10.72 6.62
N PHE A 969 10.93 -9.96 6.69
CA PHE A 969 11.26 -9.09 7.83
C PHE A 969 11.55 -7.64 7.45
N GLY A 970 11.78 -7.35 6.17
CA GLY A 970 12.21 -6.04 5.70
C GLY A 970 11.08 -5.05 5.41
N GLU A 971 9.81 -5.45 5.53
CA GLU A 971 8.65 -4.56 5.38
C GLU A 971 8.65 -3.79 4.04
N GLY A 972 9.15 -4.40 2.95
CA GLY A 972 9.29 -3.76 1.64
C GLY A 972 10.53 -2.87 1.47
N LEU A 973 11.36 -2.72 2.52
CA LEU A 973 12.66 -2.06 2.48
C LEU A 973 13.84 -3.04 2.40
N ASP A 974 13.59 -4.37 2.38
CA ASP A 974 14.64 -5.38 2.32
C ASP A 974 15.56 -5.19 1.11
N GLU A 975 15.01 -4.79 -0.04
CA GLU A 975 15.79 -4.49 -1.24
C GLU A 975 16.72 -3.27 -1.06
N VAL A 976 16.21 -2.17 -0.49
CA VAL A 976 17.01 -0.98 -0.17
C VAL A 976 18.10 -1.34 0.84
N LEU A 977 17.77 -2.12 1.86
CA LEU A 977 18.70 -2.56 2.89
C LEU A 977 19.81 -3.44 2.31
N ARG A 978 19.48 -4.36 1.41
CA ARG A 978 20.48 -5.19 0.70
C ARG A 978 21.36 -4.35 -0.22
N ALA A 979 20.80 -3.39 -0.95
CA ALA A 979 21.58 -2.46 -1.77
C ALA A 979 22.58 -1.64 -0.93
N ASN A 980 22.20 -1.34 0.32
CA ASN A 980 23.00 -0.57 1.26
C ASN A 980 23.71 -1.44 2.33
N VAL A 981 23.84 -2.76 2.12
CA VAL A 981 24.38 -3.69 3.12
C VAL A 981 25.80 -3.34 3.57
N HIS A 982 26.58 -2.73 2.68
CA HIS A 982 27.96 -2.32 2.90
C HIS A 982 28.13 -1.29 4.01
N LYS A 983 27.07 -0.53 4.28
CA LYS A 983 27.00 0.47 5.33
C LYS A 983 25.93 0.12 6.37
N LEU A 984 25.40 -1.12 6.38
CA LEU A 984 24.43 -1.62 7.34
C LEU A 984 25.13 -2.39 8.46
N TYR A 985 24.97 -1.92 9.70
CA TYR A 985 25.58 -2.52 10.89
C TYR A 985 24.51 -3.00 11.88
N GLY A 986 24.84 -4.02 12.68
CA GLY A 986 24.04 -4.40 13.83
C GLY A 986 24.75 -4.06 15.12
N ILE A 987 24.11 -3.32 16.01
CA ILE A 987 24.66 -3.00 17.34
C ILE A 987 23.58 -3.28 18.39
N VAL A 988 23.82 -4.31 19.19
CA VAL A 988 22.93 -4.69 20.29
C VAL A 988 22.84 -3.55 21.31
N ASN A 989 21.62 -3.20 21.75
CA ASN A 989 21.43 -2.18 22.79
C ASN A 989 22.03 -2.59 24.14
N GLY A 990 22.31 -1.59 24.97
CA GLY A 990 22.59 -1.77 26.39
C GLY A 990 21.40 -1.41 27.28
N ILE A 991 21.56 -1.58 28.59
CA ILE A 991 20.66 -1.02 29.61
C ILE A 991 21.41 -0.04 30.50
N ASP A 992 20.68 0.92 31.07
CA ASP A 992 21.22 1.91 32.00
C ASP A 992 21.39 1.27 33.39
N TYR A 993 22.64 1.07 33.83
CA TYR A 993 22.95 0.50 35.14
C TYR A 993 22.71 1.47 36.31
N GLU A 994 22.41 2.75 36.06
CA GLU A 994 21.91 3.63 37.11
C GLU A 994 20.44 3.34 37.41
N GLN A 995 19.68 2.92 36.39
CA GLN A 995 18.27 2.57 36.51
C GLN A 995 18.06 1.10 36.90
N PHE A 996 18.82 0.20 36.28
CA PHE A 996 18.63 -1.25 36.36
C PHE A 996 19.78 -1.91 37.12
N ASP A 997 19.81 -1.75 38.45
CA ASP A 997 20.85 -2.33 39.31
C ASP A 997 20.26 -2.95 40.58
N PRO A 998 20.17 -4.28 40.68
CA PRO A 998 19.62 -4.94 41.88
C PRO A 998 20.39 -4.65 43.17
N GLY A 999 21.61 -4.09 43.09
CA GLY A 999 22.36 -3.65 44.27
C GLY A 999 21.89 -2.31 44.86
N ARG A 1000 21.15 -1.51 44.08
CA ARG A 1000 20.80 -0.11 44.40
C ARG A 1000 19.39 0.31 43.96
N ASP A 1001 18.64 -0.56 43.30
CA ASP A 1001 17.32 -0.27 42.74
C ASP A 1001 16.33 0.12 43.87
N PRO A 1002 15.78 1.34 43.85
CA PRO A 1002 14.90 1.82 44.91
C PRO A 1002 13.53 1.14 44.92
N TYR A 1003 13.16 0.44 43.84
CA TYR A 1003 11.86 -0.21 43.72
C TYR A 1003 11.85 -1.64 44.27
N ILE A 1004 13.01 -2.20 44.61
CA ILE A 1004 13.11 -3.54 45.19
C ILE A 1004 13.49 -3.46 46.69
N PRO A 1005 12.85 -4.27 47.53
CA PRO A 1005 12.99 -4.21 48.99
C PRO A 1005 14.30 -4.86 49.48
N HIS A 1006 14.83 -5.86 48.77
CA HIS A 1006 16.05 -6.56 49.15
C HIS A 1006 17.11 -6.48 48.06
N HIS A 1007 18.22 -5.79 48.33
CA HIS A 1007 19.29 -5.64 47.34
C HIS A 1007 20.21 -6.87 47.28
N TYR A 1008 20.67 -7.19 46.08
CA TYR A 1008 21.55 -8.32 45.81
C TYR A 1008 22.51 -8.07 44.65
N SER A 1009 23.47 -8.97 44.45
CA SER A 1009 24.49 -8.86 43.41
C SER A 1009 24.83 -10.22 42.78
N ALA A 1010 25.60 -10.22 41.68
CA ALA A 1010 26.03 -11.45 41.03
C ALA A 1010 26.88 -12.36 41.94
N THR A 1011 27.60 -11.79 42.91
CA THR A 1011 28.42 -12.56 43.87
C THR A 1011 27.62 -13.04 45.09
N ALA A 1012 26.47 -12.42 45.36
CA ALA A 1012 25.57 -12.77 46.46
C ALA A 1012 24.09 -12.62 46.02
N PRO A 1013 23.56 -13.53 45.17
CA PRO A 1013 22.20 -13.45 44.62
C PRO A 1013 21.11 -13.94 45.58
N GLU A 1014 21.47 -14.41 46.78
CA GLU A 1014 20.57 -15.15 47.67
C GLU A 1014 19.37 -14.31 48.13
N ALA A 1015 19.52 -12.97 48.24
CA ALA A 1015 18.42 -12.08 48.64
C ALA A 1015 17.31 -11.95 47.58
N LYS A 1016 17.56 -12.36 46.33
CA LYS A 1016 16.54 -12.47 45.26
C LYS A 1016 15.35 -13.35 45.69
N ALA A 1017 15.59 -14.37 46.52
CA ALA A 1017 14.53 -15.23 47.05
C ALA A 1017 13.55 -14.46 47.98
N LEU A 1018 14.02 -13.41 48.65
CA LEU A 1018 13.19 -12.56 49.49
C LEU A 1018 12.28 -11.67 48.63
N ASP A 1019 12.83 -11.03 47.59
CA ASP A 1019 12.04 -10.25 46.62
C ASP A 1019 10.96 -11.10 45.95
N ARG A 1020 11.25 -12.37 45.64
CA ARG A 1020 10.24 -13.31 45.13
C ARG A 1020 9.11 -13.56 46.12
N ALA A 1021 9.44 -13.74 47.40
CA ALA A 1021 8.44 -13.98 48.44
C ALA A 1021 7.54 -12.74 48.66
N GLU A 1022 8.12 -11.54 48.56
CA GLU A 1022 7.38 -10.28 48.62
C GLU A 1022 6.49 -10.09 47.39
N LEU A 1023 7.01 -10.29 46.18
CA LEU A 1023 6.24 -10.19 44.94
C LEU A 1023 5.04 -11.15 44.93
N ARG A 1024 5.23 -12.39 45.42
CA ARG A 1024 4.11 -13.34 45.59
C ARG A 1024 3.04 -12.79 46.52
N THR A 1025 3.47 -12.17 47.62
CA THR A 1025 2.54 -11.60 48.60
C THR A 1025 1.80 -10.39 48.01
N GLU A 1026 2.50 -9.50 47.31
CA GLU A 1026 1.94 -8.32 46.61
C GLU A 1026 0.88 -8.73 45.59
N LEU A 1027 1.13 -9.79 44.81
CA LEU A 1027 0.26 -10.25 43.73
C LEU A 1027 -0.79 -11.30 44.14
N GLY A 1028 -0.85 -11.65 45.43
CA GLY A 1028 -1.79 -12.66 45.92
C GLY A 1028 -1.51 -14.08 45.43
N LEU A 1029 -0.25 -14.40 45.09
CA LEU A 1029 0.20 -15.73 44.69
C LEU A 1029 0.51 -16.60 45.91
N GLU A 1030 0.32 -17.91 45.79
CA GLU A 1030 0.61 -18.87 46.86
C GLU A 1030 2.11 -18.91 47.17
N ARG A 1031 2.44 -19.07 48.46
CA ARG A 1031 3.82 -19.25 48.93
C ARG A 1031 4.24 -20.71 48.78
N VAL A 1032 4.68 -21.07 47.58
CA VAL A 1032 5.13 -22.41 47.22
C VAL A 1032 6.57 -22.40 46.71
N ASP A 1033 7.29 -23.51 46.90
CA ASP A 1033 8.63 -23.71 46.34
C ASP A 1033 8.56 -24.20 44.87
N ARG A 1034 7.98 -23.34 44.02
CA ARG A 1034 7.86 -23.53 42.57
C ARG A 1034 8.50 -22.33 41.86
N PRO A 1035 8.93 -22.45 40.59
CA PRO A 1035 9.43 -21.30 39.85
C PRO A 1035 8.30 -20.29 39.56
N LEU A 1036 8.63 -19.00 39.61
CA LEU A 1036 7.76 -17.91 39.18
C LEU A 1036 8.18 -17.43 37.78
N CYS A 1037 7.31 -17.60 36.79
CA CYS A 1037 7.54 -17.21 35.42
C CYS A 1037 6.85 -15.87 35.11
N ALA A 1038 7.54 -14.99 34.39
CA ALA A 1038 7.07 -13.64 34.10
C ALA A 1038 6.91 -13.38 32.61
N ILE A 1039 5.89 -12.59 32.25
CA ILE A 1039 5.77 -11.90 30.97
C ILE A 1039 5.69 -10.40 31.27
N VAL A 1040 6.66 -9.63 30.75
CA VAL A 1040 6.69 -8.16 30.82
C VAL A 1040 6.73 -7.65 29.39
N SER A 1041 5.56 -7.33 28.81
CA SER A 1041 5.47 -7.03 27.38
C SER A 1041 4.24 -6.21 27.00
N ARG A 1042 4.23 -5.66 25.79
CA ARG A 1042 2.99 -5.19 25.13
C ARG A 1042 2.21 -6.39 24.61
N PHE A 1043 0.89 -6.33 24.61
CA PHE A 1043 0.07 -7.46 24.19
C PHE A 1043 -0.31 -7.38 22.71
N TYR A 1044 0.56 -7.90 21.86
CA TYR A 1044 0.33 -8.00 20.41
C TYR A 1044 0.82 -9.36 19.91
N ASP A 1045 0.27 -9.86 18.80
CA ASP A 1045 0.66 -11.15 18.22
C ASP A 1045 2.17 -11.28 17.99
N VAL A 1046 2.82 -10.19 17.58
CA VAL A 1046 4.27 -10.16 17.34
C VAL A 1046 5.10 -10.54 18.58
N LYS A 1047 4.52 -10.51 19.78
CA LYS A 1047 5.15 -10.90 21.05
C LYS A 1047 4.98 -12.38 21.40
N GLY A 1048 4.37 -13.20 20.53
CA GLY A 1048 4.27 -14.64 20.73
C GLY A 1048 3.23 -15.07 21.76
N LEU A 1049 2.25 -14.20 22.07
CA LEU A 1049 1.25 -14.49 23.10
C LEU A 1049 0.21 -15.53 22.63
N ASP A 1050 0.04 -15.69 21.33
CA ASP A 1050 -0.64 -16.81 20.68
C ASP A 1050 0.04 -18.16 20.96
N LEU A 1051 1.38 -18.20 21.00
CA LEU A 1051 2.12 -19.40 21.41
C LEU A 1051 1.90 -19.70 22.89
N VAL A 1052 1.94 -18.65 23.73
CA VAL A 1052 1.67 -18.77 25.17
C VAL A 1052 0.27 -19.32 25.38
N GLU A 1053 -0.76 -18.73 24.76
CA GLU A 1053 -2.16 -19.15 24.89
C GLU A 1053 -2.35 -20.64 24.60
N GLN A 1054 -1.78 -21.13 23.49
CA GLN A 1054 -1.89 -22.53 23.08
C GLN A 1054 -1.16 -23.49 24.03
N ALA A 1055 0.02 -23.10 24.53
CA ALA A 1055 0.80 -23.90 25.45
C ALA A 1055 0.33 -23.79 26.92
N LEU A 1056 -0.44 -22.75 27.26
CA LEU A 1056 -0.78 -22.39 28.64
C LEU A 1056 -1.43 -23.53 29.44
N PRO A 1057 -2.40 -24.30 28.90
CA PRO A 1057 -2.98 -25.42 29.64
C PRO A 1057 -1.94 -26.49 30.03
N ALA A 1058 -1.01 -26.80 29.12
CA ALA A 1058 0.06 -27.76 29.37
C ALA A 1058 1.07 -27.22 30.39
N ILE A 1059 1.41 -25.93 30.30
CA ILE A 1059 2.30 -25.23 31.24
C ILE A 1059 1.71 -25.23 32.65
N LEU A 1060 0.43 -24.91 32.80
CA LEU A 1060 -0.26 -24.95 34.09
C LEU A 1060 -0.29 -26.36 34.68
N GLY A 1061 -0.31 -27.40 33.84
CA GLY A 1061 -0.18 -28.81 34.24
C GLY A 1061 1.15 -29.14 34.94
N LEU A 1062 2.21 -28.34 34.71
CA LEU A 1062 3.52 -28.49 35.38
C LEU A 1062 3.54 -27.88 36.80
N GLY A 1063 2.53 -27.08 37.16
CA GLY A 1063 2.45 -26.38 38.44
C GLY A 1063 3.36 -25.15 38.56
N LEU A 1064 3.66 -24.47 37.44
CA LEU A 1064 4.40 -23.19 37.45
C LEU A 1064 3.48 -22.04 37.88
N GLN A 1065 4.04 -21.04 38.56
CA GLN A 1065 3.34 -19.78 38.81
C GLN A 1065 3.64 -18.78 37.71
N ILE A 1066 2.65 -17.97 37.32
CA ILE A 1066 2.77 -17.04 36.20
C ILE A 1066 2.36 -15.65 36.64
N VAL A 1067 3.20 -14.65 36.36
CA VAL A 1067 2.87 -13.24 36.46
C VAL A 1067 2.94 -12.59 35.08
N VAL A 1068 1.92 -11.82 34.72
CA VAL A 1068 1.87 -11.09 33.46
C VAL A 1068 1.58 -9.62 33.75
N ILE A 1069 2.40 -8.72 33.17
CA ILE A 1069 2.15 -7.28 33.15
C ILE A 1069 2.24 -6.75 31.72
N GLY A 1070 1.26 -5.95 31.33
CA GLY A 1070 1.21 -5.37 29.99
C GLY A 1070 -0.16 -4.86 29.58
N THR A 1071 -0.24 -4.27 28.40
CA THR A 1071 -1.48 -3.81 27.75
C THR A 1071 -1.33 -3.90 26.23
N GLY A 1072 -2.44 -3.96 25.50
CA GLY A 1072 -2.46 -4.02 24.04
C GLY A 1072 -3.79 -4.50 23.50
N ASP A 1073 -3.75 -5.53 22.66
CA ASP A 1073 -4.93 -6.19 22.13
C ASP A 1073 -5.79 -6.75 23.26
N ARG A 1074 -7.07 -6.36 23.24
CA ARG A 1074 -8.10 -6.76 24.20
C ARG A 1074 -8.21 -8.28 24.31
N ARG A 1075 -7.98 -9.02 23.22
CA ARG A 1075 -8.00 -10.50 23.22
C ARG A 1075 -7.05 -11.09 24.27
N TYR A 1076 -5.83 -10.58 24.34
CA TYR A 1076 -4.81 -11.04 25.29
C TYR A 1076 -5.03 -10.51 26.70
N GLU A 1077 -5.52 -9.27 26.82
CA GLU A 1077 -5.92 -8.76 28.14
C GLU A 1077 -7.02 -9.63 28.75
N ASP A 1078 -8.04 -9.96 27.98
CA ASP A 1078 -9.15 -10.80 28.41
C ASP A 1078 -8.71 -12.26 28.66
N LEU A 1079 -7.79 -12.79 27.85
CA LEU A 1079 -7.15 -14.10 28.10
C LEU A 1079 -6.50 -14.13 29.49
N PHE A 1080 -5.61 -13.18 29.79
CA PHE A 1080 -4.87 -13.19 31.06
C PHE A 1080 -5.76 -12.87 32.26
N ARG A 1081 -6.75 -11.97 32.11
CA ARG A 1081 -7.78 -11.75 33.13
C ARG A 1081 -8.56 -13.03 33.43
N ARG A 1082 -9.02 -13.73 32.39
CA ARG A 1082 -9.76 -14.99 32.52
C ARG A 1082 -8.92 -16.04 33.24
N VAL A 1083 -7.70 -16.29 32.78
CA VAL A 1083 -6.84 -17.34 33.37
C VAL A 1083 -6.48 -17.02 34.82
N ALA A 1084 -6.19 -15.75 35.14
CA ALA A 1084 -5.96 -15.32 36.52
C ALA A 1084 -7.19 -15.54 37.42
N SER A 1085 -8.40 -15.32 36.89
CA SER A 1085 -9.65 -15.59 37.62
C SER A 1085 -9.95 -17.08 37.81
N GLU A 1086 -9.56 -17.92 36.85
CA GLU A 1086 -9.76 -19.38 36.90
C GLU A 1086 -8.72 -20.08 37.79
N LYS A 1087 -7.52 -19.50 37.93
CA LYS A 1087 -6.38 -20.04 38.69
C LYS A 1087 -5.83 -19.03 39.70
N PRO A 1088 -6.67 -18.55 40.65
CA PRO A 1088 -6.21 -17.62 41.69
C PRO A 1088 -5.10 -18.27 42.51
N GLY A 1089 -4.10 -17.48 42.94
CA GLY A 1089 -2.94 -17.98 43.68
C GLY A 1089 -1.84 -18.62 42.82
N THR A 1090 -2.13 -18.98 41.56
CA THR A 1090 -1.15 -19.52 40.61
C THR A 1090 -0.82 -18.53 39.50
N VAL A 1091 -1.81 -17.81 38.99
CA VAL A 1091 -1.65 -16.82 37.90
C VAL A 1091 -2.07 -15.44 38.38
N ALA A 1092 -1.21 -14.45 38.15
CA ALA A 1092 -1.49 -13.03 38.38
C ALA A 1092 -1.39 -12.26 37.06
N ALA A 1093 -2.40 -11.44 36.76
CA ALA A 1093 -2.45 -10.60 35.56
C ALA A 1093 -2.68 -9.15 35.95
N VAL A 1094 -1.72 -8.29 35.62
CA VAL A 1094 -1.79 -6.83 35.85
C VAL A 1094 -1.87 -6.14 34.50
N ILE A 1095 -3.08 -5.68 34.16
CA ILE A 1095 -3.32 -5.03 32.88
C ILE A 1095 -3.04 -3.53 32.99
N GLY A 1096 -2.11 -3.05 32.18
CA GLY A 1096 -1.52 -1.72 32.26
C GLY A 1096 0.00 -1.80 32.29
N PHE A 1097 0.65 -0.68 32.57
CA PHE A 1097 2.11 -0.62 32.73
C PHE A 1097 2.48 0.20 33.97
N ASP A 1098 3.22 -0.43 34.87
CA ASP A 1098 3.82 0.18 36.05
C ASP A 1098 5.32 -0.15 36.05
N PRO A 1099 6.22 0.84 35.85
CA PRO A 1099 7.66 0.63 35.84
C PRO A 1099 8.20 0.03 37.14
N ALA A 1100 7.66 0.45 38.29
CA ALA A 1100 8.12 0.00 39.60
C ALA A 1100 7.76 -1.47 39.81
N LEU A 1101 6.52 -1.85 39.46
CA LEU A 1101 6.10 -3.25 39.51
C LEU A 1101 6.87 -4.10 38.49
N ALA A 1102 7.17 -3.58 37.29
CA ALA A 1102 7.98 -4.31 36.32
C ALA A 1102 9.39 -4.63 36.87
N GLN A 1103 10.04 -3.69 37.56
CA GLN A 1103 11.34 -3.94 38.23
C GLN A 1103 11.23 -4.97 39.35
N ARG A 1104 10.18 -4.90 40.18
CA ARG A 1104 9.92 -5.96 41.18
C ARG A 1104 9.66 -7.32 40.54
N ILE A 1105 8.99 -7.37 39.38
CA ILE A 1105 8.81 -8.61 38.60
C ILE A 1105 10.17 -9.14 38.12
N TYR A 1106 11.04 -8.29 37.55
CA TYR A 1106 12.39 -8.72 37.16
C TYR A 1106 13.22 -9.20 38.35
N ALA A 1107 13.07 -8.60 39.54
CA ALA A 1107 13.77 -9.02 40.75
C ALA A 1107 13.21 -10.32 41.34
N GLY A 1108 11.89 -10.48 41.39
CA GLY A 1108 11.26 -11.63 42.03
C GLY A 1108 11.14 -12.87 41.14
N ALA A 1109 10.97 -12.72 39.82
CA ALA A 1109 10.77 -13.85 38.92
C ALA A 1109 12.01 -14.75 38.79
N ASP A 1110 11.78 -16.01 38.47
CA ASP A 1110 12.81 -16.99 38.12
C ASP A 1110 13.09 -17.00 36.63
N MET A 1111 12.03 -16.92 35.83
CA MET A 1111 12.08 -17.05 34.37
C MET A 1111 11.33 -15.89 33.72
N LEU A 1112 11.87 -15.36 32.61
CA LEU A 1112 11.16 -14.40 31.76
C LEU A 1112 10.84 -15.05 30.42
N TRP A 1113 9.59 -15.01 29.97
CA TRP A 1113 9.19 -15.53 28.67
C TRP A 1113 9.13 -14.42 27.62
N MET A 1114 9.85 -14.62 26.51
CA MET A 1114 9.81 -13.76 25.33
C MET A 1114 9.74 -14.59 24.04
N PRO A 1115 8.60 -15.25 23.75
CA PRO A 1115 8.40 -16.07 22.56
C PRO A 1115 8.15 -15.25 21.28
N SER A 1116 8.70 -14.04 21.18
CA SER A 1116 8.41 -13.07 20.11
C SER A 1116 8.57 -13.66 18.71
N ARG A 1117 7.60 -13.36 17.82
CA ARG A 1117 7.65 -13.70 16.39
C ARG A 1117 8.80 -12.98 15.70
N PHE A 1118 9.05 -11.76 16.13
CA PHE A 1118 10.16 -10.94 15.72
C PHE A 1118 10.47 -9.95 16.85
N GLU A 1119 11.75 -9.74 17.16
CA GLU A 1119 12.20 -8.80 18.19
C GLU A 1119 13.47 -8.08 17.72
N PRO A 1120 13.40 -6.78 17.35
CA PRO A 1120 14.55 -6.07 16.79
C PRO A 1120 15.76 -6.13 17.72
N CYS A 1121 15.53 -5.83 19.01
CA CYS A 1121 16.53 -6.01 20.07
C CYS A 1121 15.93 -6.75 21.27
N GLY A 1122 14.87 -6.17 21.85
CA GLY A 1122 14.37 -6.54 23.17
C GLY A 1122 15.24 -5.91 24.27
N LEU A 1123 14.62 -5.21 25.24
CA LEU A 1123 15.29 -4.73 26.44
C LEU A 1123 15.02 -5.64 27.64
N ALA A 1124 13.86 -6.30 27.67
CA ALA A 1124 13.39 -7.09 28.80
C ALA A 1124 14.31 -8.26 29.14
N GLN A 1125 14.91 -8.92 28.15
CA GLN A 1125 15.87 -10.00 28.38
C GLN A 1125 17.19 -9.48 28.97
N LEU A 1126 17.64 -8.28 28.58
CA LEU A 1126 18.85 -7.67 29.14
C LEU A 1126 18.62 -7.29 30.61
N ILE A 1127 17.45 -6.71 30.92
CA ILE A 1127 17.05 -6.41 32.30
C ILE A 1127 16.93 -7.71 33.10
N ALA A 1128 16.32 -8.76 32.53
CA ALA A 1128 16.20 -10.05 33.20
C ALA A 1128 17.56 -10.68 33.52
N LEU A 1129 18.51 -10.69 32.57
CA LEU A 1129 19.88 -11.14 32.82
C LEU A 1129 20.51 -10.37 34.00
N ARG A 1130 20.39 -9.02 34.00
CA ARG A 1130 20.93 -8.16 35.06
C ARG A 1130 20.34 -8.45 36.44
N TYR A 1131 19.06 -8.81 36.52
CA TYR A 1131 18.37 -9.14 37.76
C TYR A 1131 18.40 -10.64 38.10
N GLY A 1132 19.12 -11.46 37.32
CA GLY A 1132 19.25 -12.90 37.57
C GLY A 1132 17.96 -13.69 37.28
N THR A 1133 17.09 -13.15 36.44
CA THR A 1133 15.90 -13.83 35.92
C THR A 1133 16.25 -14.46 34.58
N VAL A 1134 16.12 -15.78 34.47
CA VAL A 1134 16.63 -16.55 33.33
C VAL A 1134 15.67 -16.42 32.14
N PRO A 1135 16.11 -15.87 30.98
CA PRO A 1135 15.22 -15.70 29.84
C PRO A 1135 14.94 -17.02 29.10
N ILE A 1136 13.69 -17.17 28.62
CA ILE A 1136 13.24 -18.21 27.70
C ILE A 1136 12.73 -17.50 26.45
N VAL A 1137 13.45 -17.62 25.34
CA VAL A 1137 13.25 -16.75 24.18
C VAL A 1137 13.15 -17.54 22.88
N ARG A 1138 12.48 -16.95 21.89
CA ARG A 1138 12.67 -17.41 20.51
C ARG A 1138 13.96 -16.81 19.94
N ALA A 1139 14.75 -17.59 19.21
CA ALA A 1139 15.97 -17.15 18.54
C ALA A 1139 15.65 -16.28 17.30
N THR A 1140 15.33 -15.01 17.53
CA THR A 1140 15.07 -13.98 16.50
C THR A 1140 15.66 -12.64 16.92
N GLY A 1141 16.11 -11.85 15.95
CA GLY A 1141 16.72 -10.53 16.16
C GLY A 1141 17.65 -10.47 17.37
N GLY A 1142 17.49 -9.45 18.22
CA GLY A 1142 18.38 -9.28 19.37
C GLY A 1142 18.25 -10.34 20.45
N LEU A 1143 17.19 -11.13 20.48
CA LEU A 1143 17.07 -12.27 21.41
C LEU A 1143 18.10 -13.35 21.07
N ALA A 1144 18.32 -13.62 19.77
CA ALA A 1144 19.33 -14.56 19.32
C ALA A 1144 20.77 -14.07 19.60
N ASP A 1145 21.01 -12.76 19.54
CA ASP A 1145 22.34 -12.19 19.82
C ASP A 1145 22.66 -12.15 21.32
N THR A 1146 21.65 -12.06 22.17
CA THR A 1146 21.82 -11.81 23.61
C THR A 1146 21.66 -13.06 24.46
N ILE A 1147 20.83 -14.01 24.02
CA ILE A 1147 20.53 -15.23 24.78
C ILE A 1147 21.16 -16.45 24.09
N LYS A 1148 22.11 -17.05 24.81
CA LYS A 1148 22.80 -18.28 24.43
C LYS A 1148 22.13 -19.44 25.15
N ASP A 1149 21.65 -20.41 24.37
CA ASP A 1149 20.98 -21.60 24.92
C ASP A 1149 21.90 -22.33 25.91
N TYR A 1150 21.33 -22.76 27.03
CA TYR A 1150 22.07 -23.46 28.07
C TYR A 1150 22.47 -24.86 27.58
N ASP A 1151 23.80 -25.08 27.54
CA ASP A 1151 24.39 -26.38 27.26
C ASP A 1151 24.96 -26.98 28.57
N PRO A 1152 24.34 -28.05 29.10
CA PRO A 1152 24.77 -28.68 30.35
C PRO A 1152 26.12 -29.42 30.21
N VAL A 1153 26.53 -29.82 29.00
CA VAL A 1153 27.81 -30.49 28.75
C VAL A 1153 28.94 -29.48 28.73
N ALA A 1154 28.76 -28.37 28.00
CA ALA A 1154 29.75 -27.31 27.91
C ALA A 1154 29.76 -26.38 29.14
N SER A 1155 28.73 -26.44 30.00
CA SER A 1155 28.51 -25.47 31.08
C SER A 1155 28.57 -24.03 30.58
N MET A 1156 27.87 -23.79 29.46
CA MET A 1156 27.79 -22.50 28.77
C MET A 1156 26.33 -22.11 28.56
N GLY A 1157 26.11 -20.83 28.25
CA GLY A 1157 24.78 -20.26 28.05
C GLY A 1157 24.33 -19.36 29.20
N ASN A 1158 23.25 -18.62 28.97
CA ASN A 1158 22.68 -17.66 29.92
C ASN A 1158 21.13 -17.66 29.92
N GLY A 1159 20.50 -18.58 29.18
CA GLY A 1159 19.05 -18.73 29.10
C GLY A 1159 18.66 -19.97 28.29
N PHE A 1160 17.40 -20.05 27.91
CA PHE A 1160 16.87 -21.11 27.06
C PHE A 1160 16.31 -20.51 25.78
N SER A 1161 16.61 -21.11 24.62
CA SER A 1161 16.09 -20.66 23.35
C SER A 1161 15.39 -21.76 22.55
N PHE A 1162 14.58 -21.35 21.58
CA PHE A 1162 13.96 -22.21 20.56
C PHE A 1162 13.87 -21.46 19.23
N GLU A 1163 13.85 -22.17 18.10
CA GLU A 1163 13.97 -21.53 16.77
C GLU A 1163 12.62 -21.35 16.05
N ALA A 1164 11.86 -22.44 15.90
CA ALA A 1164 10.60 -22.42 15.16
C ALA A 1164 9.52 -21.65 15.94
N TYR A 1165 8.72 -20.84 15.24
CA TYR A 1165 7.58 -20.15 15.84
C TYR A 1165 6.42 -21.13 16.03
N ASP A 1166 6.55 -21.97 17.05
CA ASP A 1166 5.68 -23.10 17.34
C ASP A 1166 5.41 -23.21 18.85
N PRO A 1167 4.14 -23.43 19.28
CA PRO A 1167 3.79 -23.42 20.69
C PRO A 1167 4.43 -24.58 21.46
N TRP A 1168 4.70 -25.72 20.81
CA TRP A 1168 5.28 -26.89 21.45
C TRP A 1168 6.80 -26.80 21.56
N GLN A 1169 7.46 -26.08 20.66
CA GLN A 1169 8.87 -25.69 20.79
C GLN A 1169 9.06 -24.72 21.97
N PHE A 1170 8.15 -23.74 22.10
CA PHE A 1170 8.11 -22.88 23.29
C PHE A 1170 7.89 -23.70 24.57
N PHE A 1171 6.89 -24.58 24.59
CA PHE A 1171 6.62 -25.48 25.71
C PHE A 1171 7.85 -26.34 26.06
N ALA A 1172 8.54 -26.91 25.06
CA ALA A 1172 9.74 -27.71 25.28
C ALA A 1172 10.87 -26.89 25.94
N ALA A 1173 11.07 -25.63 25.53
CA ALA A 1173 12.04 -24.73 26.17
C ALA A 1173 11.66 -24.43 27.64
N VAL A 1174 10.37 -24.23 27.92
CA VAL A 1174 9.85 -24.08 29.30
C VAL A 1174 10.09 -25.33 30.14
N VAL A 1175 9.87 -26.53 29.58
CA VAL A 1175 10.14 -27.80 30.28
C VAL A 1175 11.63 -27.97 30.58
N ARG A 1176 12.53 -27.63 29.63
CA ARG A 1176 13.99 -27.68 29.88
C ARG A 1176 14.40 -26.75 31.03
N ALA A 1177 13.86 -25.53 31.04
CA ALA A 1177 14.12 -24.58 32.13
C ALA A 1177 13.57 -25.07 33.47
N TRP A 1178 12.35 -25.61 33.48
CA TRP A 1178 11.71 -26.17 34.67
C TRP A 1178 12.46 -27.37 35.26
N GLU A 1179 12.90 -28.31 34.42
CA GLU A 1179 13.70 -29.46 34.89
C GLU A 1179 15.07 -28.99 35.43
N THR A 1180 15.70 -28.01 34.78
CA THR A 1180 16.96 -27.43 35.26
C THR A 1180 16.79 -26.71 36.60
N TYR A 1181 15.66 -26.01 36.81
CA TYR A 1181 15.34 -25.33 38.07
C TYR A 1181 15.35 -26.28 39.28
N ARG A 1182 14.96 -27.55 39.09
CA ARG A 1182 14.95 -28.58 40.15
C ARG A 1182 16.36 -28.95 40.63
N HIS A 1183 17.40 -28.58 39.88
CA HIS A 1183 18.80 -28.77 40.24
C HIS A 1183 19.38 -27.46 40.79
N HIS A 1184 19.15 -27.19 42.08
CA HIS A 1184 19.48 -25.91 42.72
C HIS A 1184 20.92 -25.41 42.50
N SER A 1185 21.92 -26.28 42.49
CA SER A 1185 23.32 -25.89 42.24
C SER A 1185 23.53 -25.38 40.82
N VAL A 1186 22.92 -26.04 39.83
CA VAL A 1186 22.98 -25.66 38.41
C VAL A 1186 22.19 -24.37 38.18
N TRP A 1187 20.99 -24.26 38.75
CA TRP A 1187 20.18 -23.04 38.63
C TRP A 1187 20.87 -21.84 39.26
N SER A 1188 21.46 -22.00 40.45
CA SER A 1188 22.21 -20.93 41.12
C SER A 1188 23.43 -20.50 40.29
N TRP A 1189 24.12 -21.44 39.66
CA TRP A 1189 25.19 -21.13 38.72
C TRP A 1189 24.67 -20.34 37.50
N LEU A 1190 23.54 -20.75 36.92
CA LEU A 1190 22.93 -20.07 35.77
C LEU A 1190 22.49 -18.64 36.10
N VAL A 1191 21.92 -18.42 37.29
CA VAL A 1191 21.55 -17.08 37.80
C VAL A 1191 22.80 -16.19 37.93
N ARG A 1192 23.86 -16.69 38.58
CA ARG A 1192 25.13 -15.93 38.69
C ARG A 1192 25.75 -15.64 37.33
N ARG A 1193 25.69 -16.61 36.42
CA ARG A 1193 26.17 -16.45 35.04
C ARG A 1193 25.38 -15.36 34.30
N ALA A 1194 24.05 -15.39 34.35
CA ALA A 1194 23.19 -14.39 33.76
C ALA A 1194 23.49 -12.98 34.28
N MET A 1195 23.64 -12.81 35.61
CA MET A 1195 23.97 -11.52 36.23
C MET A 1195 25.40 -11.03 35.92
N SER A 1196 26.30 -11.93 35.53
CA SER A 1196 27.69 -11.60 35.17
C SER A 1196 27.86 -11.15 33.72
N GLU A 1197 26.84 -11.31 32.87
CA GLU A 1197 26.86 -10.82 31.50
C GLU A 1197 26.90 -9.29 31.51
N ASP A 1198 27.88 -8.70 30.82
CA ASP A 1198 27.91 -7.26 30.64
C ASP A 1198 26.91 -6.85 29.55
N VAL A 1199 25.77 -6.34 29.99
CA VAL A 1199 24.67 -5.83 29.16
C VAL A 1199 24.56 -4.30 29.25
N SER A 1200 25.61 -3.62 29.73
CA SER A 1200 25.65 -2.16 29.88
C SER A 1200 25.76 -1.42 28.55
N TRP A 1201 25.40 -0.13 28.56
CA TRP A 1201 25.68 0.77 27.44
C TRP A 1201 27.17 0.97 27.19
N SER A 1202 28.06 0.82 28.18
CA SER A 1202 29.51 0.99 27.98
C SER A 1202 30.05 0.06 26.91
N ARG A 1203 29.57 -1.19 26.86
CA ARG A 1203 29.91 -2.17 25.83
C ARG A 1203 29.46 -1.72 24.44
N SER A 1204 28.22 -1.26 24.32
CA SER A 1204 27.62 -0.89 23.03
C SER A 1204 28.12 0.46 22.53
N ALA A 1205 28.36 1.43 23.42
CA ALA A 1205 28.84 2.77 23.08
C ALA A 1205 30.19 2.73 22.34
N GLN A 1206 31.09 1.80 22.70
CA GLN A 1206 32.34 1.60 21.97
C GLN A 1206 32.11 1.18 20.50
N LYS A 1207 31.12 0.31 20.25
CA LYS A 1207 30.73 -0.06 18.87
C LYS A 1207 30.12 1.14 18.13
N TYR A 1208 29.34 1.99 18.80
CA TYR A 1208 28.83 3.23 18.21
C TYR A 1208 29.94 4.23 17.88
N LEU A 1209 30.98 4.35 18.71
CA LEU A 1209 32.15 5.18 18.39
C LEU A 1209 32.89 4.69 17.15
N GLN A 1210 33.02 3.37 16.98
CA GLN A 1210 33.56 2.77 15.75
C GLN A 1210 32.66 3.09 14.56
N LEU A 1211 31.34 2.95 14.71
CA LEU A 1211 30.35 3.30 13.69
C LEU A 1211 30.46 4.76 13.25
N TYR A 1212 30.61 5.70 14.19
CA TYR A 1212 30.77 7.12 13.86
C TYR A 1212 32.07 7.41 13.09
N ARG A 1213 33.17 6.71 13.43
CA ARG A 1213 34.42 6.82 12.67
C ARG A 1213 34.26 6.27 11.25
N SER A 1214 33.56 5.15 11.10
CA SER A 1214 33.20 4.61 9.78
C SER A 1214 32.33 5.58 8.99
N ALA A 1215 31.36 6.25 9.62
CA ALA A 1215 30.56 7.31 8.97
C ALA A 1215 31.43 8.44 8.42
N ILE A 1216 32.38 8.95 9.22
CA ILE A 1216 33.30 10.01 8.80
C ILE A 1216 34.21 9.54 7.66
N ALA A 1217 34.70 8.30 7.70
CA ALA A 1217 35.54 7.74 6.65
C ALA A 1217 34.76 7.59 5.33
N ASN A 1218 33.58 6.95 5.38
CA ASN A 1218 32.70 6.76 4.23
C ASN A 1218 32.30 8.10 3.59
N HIS A 1219 32.02 9.11 4.43
CA HIS A 1219 31.68 10.45 3.97
C HIS A 1219 32.82 11.10 3.15
N ARG A 1220 34.06 11.00 3.65
CA ARG A 1220 35.25 11.55 2.96
C ARG A 1220 35.54 10.82 1.66
N GLU A 1221 35.44 9.50 1.66
CA GLU A 1221 35.62 8.66 0.47
C GLU A 1221 34.61 9.03 -0.63
N ARG A 1222 33.32 9.15 -0.26
CA ARG A 1222 32.25 9.58 -1.18
C ARG A 1222 32.49 10.97 -1.78
N ARG A 1223 33.19 11.85 -1.05
CA ARG A 1223 33.55 13.21 -1.51
C ARG A 1223 34.87 13.26 -2.30
N GLY A 1224 35.54 12.13 -2.54
CA GLY A 1224 36.79 12.08 -3.30
C GLY A 1224 38.00 12.67 -2.55
N ILE A 1225 37.92 12.81 -1.23
CA ILE A 1225 39.03 13.31 -0.40
C ILE A 1225 39.87 12.09 0.00
N ALA A 1226 40.99 11.85 -0.68
CA ALA A 1226 41.90 10.77 -0.35
C ALA A 1226 42.31 10.83 1.13
N ALA A 1227 42.39 9.66 1.78
CA ALA A 1227 42.92 9.56 3.13
C ALA A 1227 44.30 10.21 3.17
N LEU A 1228 44.49 11.20 4.05
CA LEU A 1228 45.82 11.69 4.38
C LEU A 1228 46.62 10.49 4.90
N GLU A 1229 47.60 10.04 4.13
CA GLU A 1229 48.69 9.25 4.68
C GLU A 1229 49.35 10.10 5.77
N GLY A 1230 49.16 9.68 7.02
CA GLY A 1230 49.78 10.23 8.21
C GLY A 1230 50.34 9.10 9.05
#